data_AF-A0A966R0W5-F1
#
_entry.id   AF-A0A966R0W5-F1
#
_cell.length_a   1.000
_cell.length_b   1.000
_cell.length_c   1.000
_cell.angle_alpha   90.00
_cell.angle_beta   90.00
_cell.angle_gamma   90.00
#
_symmetry.space_group_name_H-M   'P 1'
#
loop_
_entity.id
_entity.type
_entity.pdbx_description
1 polymer ?
#
loop_
_entity_poly.entity_id
_entity_poly.type
_entity_poly.pdbx_seq_one_letter_code
_entity_poly.pdbx_strand_id
1 'polypeptide(L)'
;TARDPGADGVRNVGADAGADTARATSRCPVGLGVLTEIMSTIDISETYDDWMHIGFSLIDFCKQDGIDLNDGLELFKMYSQRNPSKYDESNTIDQWNHWVSRDSERSERGSVNTTERSASGDTDSGSAGNSKITKGTILRLFKNKNEKRFSELKLGSKVDLEILNELDKVSGNSIVKVHEIKHLEIYKKTKASIEAIMKSRGLEPIHDYVSRECSNVQFYSECDRHGYKICCRHCNFEYPREHIPVNKDIAPTVFNLLVNIKDDNISNKDTSQVAKKMISYKNLIYTVDNKWYLYNETSGIYENKNDLEVMNEMENVVSLMLEEGYEEEWFNWVNKINYKENLIKELKVKCFKRVALDNCDFLLGFENGVYDLTSNTFRKGGVDEYVTMKCGVAFESNGGTDESEGLAMEVLKGIFPDPEELQFALNRFCLCLEGYNREQMITFAYGYTASNGKSYLMERLRQALGDYSGTFPVTLLTGKMKGAGEANSSLVEFNKKRFMYCSEPEAGSKLNTNYVKLLTGDKIKARGLYSDKEKEISPTYKIFVCCNALPNFDVYDEGIARRIRLLEYRTRFCDNPKKKNERLLKKYTIEEELCIARGLMKLLIKQYTSLKQNGYKYSEPKAFSSMRKLYLNDNKDVITDLLLENYEQGDDKDYVKLTDIKNTLKQGGIKEKDVISIKKLVEETFSEVEF
;
A
#
# COMPACT_ATOMS: atom_id res chain seq x y z
N THR A 1 -11.17 -6.18 -65.82
CA THR A 1 -10.45 -5.99 -67.10
C THR A 1 -9.22 -6.87 -67.06
N ALA A 2 -9.23 -7.94 -67.88
CA ALA A 2 -8.12 -8.59 -68.60
C ALA A 2 -6.73 -8.73 -67.90
N ARG A 3 -5.95 -9.80 -68.01
CA ARG A 3 -6.00 -11.17 -68.58
C ARG A 3 -4.57 -11.71 -68.39
N ASP A 4 -4.46 -13.00 -68.10
CA ASP A 4 -3.44 -13.94 -68.58
C ASP A 4 -1.99 -14.02 -68.03
N PRO A 5 -1.38 -15.24 -68.15
CA PRO A 5 -0.47 -15.84 -67.18
C PRO A 5 0.82 -16.42 -67.82
N GLY A 6 1.62 -17.14 -67.02
CA GLY A 6 2.43 -18.27 -67.46
C GLY A 6 3.85 -17.99 -67.97
N ALA A 7 4.86 -18.60 -67.34
CA ALA A 7 5.60 -19.74 -67.91
C ALA A 7 6.98 -19.94 -67.21
N ASP A 8 7.15 -21.16 -66.71
CA ASP A 8 8.33 -22.02 -66.59
C ASP A 8 9.76 -21.48 -66.80
N GLY A 9 10.66 -21.94 -65.92
CA GLY A 9 12.11 -21.92 -66.18
C GLY A 9 12.97 -22.39 -65.02
N VAL A 10 13.08 -23.70 -64.82
CA VAL A 10 14.13 -24.34 -63.99
C VAL A 10 15.50 -24.11 -64.61
N ARG A 11 16.50 -23.65 -63.81
CA ARG A 11 17.91 -24.10 -63.82
C ARG A 11 18.74 -23.41 -62.73
N ASN A 12 19.22 -24.21 -61.78
CA ASN A 12 20.45 -23.94 -61.02
C ASN A 12 21.64 -23.89 -61.99
N VAL A 13 22.59 -22.95 -61.82
CA VAL A 13 24.04 -23.15 -61.59
C VAL A 13 24.70 -21.78 -61.31
N GLY A 14 25.25 -21.61 -60.10
CA GLY A 14 26.59 -21.06 -59.81
C GLY A 14 27.06 -19.66 -60.26
N ALA A 15 27.53 -18.92 -59.24
CA ALA A 15 28.73 -18.06 -59.18
C ALA A 15 28.60 -16.53 -59.40
N ASP A 16 29.13 -15.82 -58.39
CA ASP A 16 29.64 -14.44 -58.34
C ASP A 16 28.70 -13.27 -58.67
N ALA A 17 28.78 -12.09 -58.06
CA ALA A 17 29.44 -11.58 -56.87
C ALA A 17 28.78 -10.22 -56.64
N GLY A 18 28.09 -10.03 -55.51
CA GLY A 18 27.46 -8.77 -55.11
C GLY A 18 28.35 -8.05 -54.12
N ALA A 19 28.93 -6.94 -54.53
CA ALA A 19 29.71 -6.04 -53.70
C ALA A 19 28.87 -5.45 -52.56
N ASP A 20 29.33 -5.59 -51.33
CA ASP A 20 29.20 -4.55 -50.30
C ASP A 20 30.38 -4.64 -49.32
N THR A 21 31.28 -3.66 -49.44
CA THR A 21 32.53 -3.56 -48.69
C THR A 21 32.31 -3.09 -47.25
N ALA A 22 32.49 -4.02 -46.32
CA ALA A 22 33.27 -3.95 -45.08
C ALA A 22 33.38 -2.62 -44.28
N ARG A 23 32.88 -2.67 -43.03
CA ARG A 23 33.59 -2.12 -41.86
C ARG A 23 33.66 -3.19 -40.76
N ALA A 24 34.63 -4.09 -40.89
CA ALA A 24 35.02 -5.03 -39.86
C ALA A 24 35.66 -4.26 -38.69
N THR A 25 35.08 -4.36 -37.49
CA THR A 25 35.85 -4.18 -36.25
C THR A 25 36.41 -5.54 -35.88
N SER A 26 37.72 -5.70 -36.05
CA SER A 26 38.45 -6.91 -35.66
C SER A 26 38.44 -7.07 -34.14
N ARG A 27 37.45 -7.79 -33.59
CA ARG A 27 37.62 -8.46 -32.30
C ARG A 27 38.45 -9.71 -32.56
N CYS A 28 39.53 -9.89 -31.81
CA CYS A 28 40.29 -11.12 -31.86
C CYS A 28 39.40 -12.22 -31.25
N PRO A 29 38.97 -13.25 -32.01
CA PRO A 29 38.07 -14.26 -31.47
C PRO A 29 38.81 -15.08 -30.42
N VAL A 30 38.20 -15.23 -29.24
CA VAL A 30 38.69 -16.17 -28.23
C VAL A 30 38.42 -17.57 -28.77
N GLY A 31 39.43 -18.23 -29.32
CA GLY A 31 39.28 -19.55 -29.93
C GLY A 31 38.83 -20.61 -28.92
N LEU A 32 38.20 -21.68 -29.43
CA LEU A 32 37.66 -22.81 -28.66
C LEU A 32 38.63 -23.36 -27.59
N GLY A 33 39.95 -23.34 -27.86
CA GLY A 33 40.97 -23.78 -26.91
C GLY A 33 41.02 -22.98 -25.60
N VAL A 34 40.82 -21.66 -25.65
CA VAL A 34 40.81 -20.82 -24.43
C VAL A 34 39.53 -21.06 -23.64
N LEU A 35 38.40 -21.24 -24.34
CA LEU A 35 37.12 -21.54 -23.70
C LEU A 35 37.14 -22.91 -23.02
N THR A 36 37.81 -23.90 -23.63
CA THR A 36 38.03 -25.24 -23.04
C THR A 36 38.79 -25.14 -21.72
N GLU A 37 39.87 -24.36 -21.70
CA GLU A 37 40.70 -24.17 -20.50
C GLU A 37 39.94 -23.43 -19.38
N ILE A 38 39.16 -22.40 -19.74
CA ILE A 38 38.27 -21.71 -18.82
C ILE A 38 37.24 -22.67 -18.23
N MET A 39 36.52 -23.43 -19.06
CA MET A 39 35.53 -24.39 -18.59
C MET A 39 36.15 -25.45 -17.70
N SER A 40 37.40 -25.85 -17.92
CA SER A 40 38.14 -26.79 -17.06
C SER A 40 38.49 -26.25 -15.67
N THR A 41 38.51 -24.93 -15.49
CA THR A 41 38.97 -24.24 -14.26
C THR A 41 37.87 -23.60 -13.42
N ILE A 42 36.66 -23.48 -13.98
CA ILE A 42 35.45 -23.08 -13.25
C ILE A 42 35.10 -24.18 -12.24
N ASP A 43 34.84 -23.78 -11.00
CA ASP A 43 34.47 -24.70 -9.93
C ASP A 43 33.09 -25.33 -10.24
N ILE A 44 32.89 -26.58 -9.80
CA ILE A 44 31.66 -27.32 -10.07
C ILE A 44 30.49 -26.64 -9.34
N SER A 45 29.42 -26.34 -10.07
CA SER A 45 28.21 -25.72 -9.51
C SER A 45 27.55 -26.62 -8.47
N GLU A 46 27.26 -26.05 -7.30
CA GLU A 46 26.57 -26.76 -6.22
C GLU A 46 25.04 -26.73 -6.37
N THR A 47 24.50 -25.74 -7.09
CA THR A 47 23.07 -25.55 -7.34
C THR A 47 22.72 -25.69 -8.83
N TYR A 48 21.46 -26.05 -9.12
CA TYR A 48 20.94 -26.11 -10.49
C TYR A 48 20.92 -24.73 -11.17
N ASP A 49 20.63 -23.66 -10.44
CA ASP A 49 20.58 -22.31 -10.98
C ASP A 49 21.97 -21.83 -11.44
N ASP A 50 23.02 -22.10 -10.67
CA ASP A 50 24.40 -21.78 -11.07
C ASP A 50 24.83 -22.58 -12.30
N TRP A 51 24.49 -23.88 -12.32
CA TRP A 51 24.73 -24.77 -13.46
C TRP A 51 24.06 -24.25 -14.74
N MET A 52 22.80 -23.84 -14.64
CA MET A 52 22.03 -23.25 -15.73
C MET A 52 22.62 -21.91 -16.20
N HIS A 53 23.04 -21.04 -15.27
CA HIS A 53 23.67 -19.77 -15.62
C HIS A 53 25.01 -19.93 -16.34
N ILE A 54 25.78 -20.96 -16.02
CA ILE A 54 27.01 -21.32 -16.74
C ILE A 54 26.66 -21.75 -18.17
N GLY A 55 25.64 -22.60 -18.34
CA GLY A 55 25.15 -23.02 -19.65
C GLY A 55 24.72 -21.84 -20.54
N PHE A 56 23.87 -20.94 -20.02
CA PHE A 56 23.47 -19.73 -20.76
C PHE A 56 24.65 -18.83 -21.11
N SER A 57 25.56 -18.61 -20.17
CA SER A 57 26.75 -17.79 -20.41
C SER A 57 27.64 -18.38 -21.49
N LEU A 58 27.72 -19.71 -21.58
CA LEU A 58 28.48 -20.41 -22.60
C LEU A 58 27.83 -20.32 -23.98
N ILE A 59 26.49 -20.43 -24.07
CA ILE A 59 25.73 -20.21 -25.31
C ILE A 59 25.95 -18.77 -25.81
N ASP A 60 25.82 -17.78 -24.93
CA ASP A 60 26.07 -16.37 -25.25
C ASP A 60 27.50 -16.14 -25.74
N PHE A 61 28.47 -16.81 -25.11
CA PHE A 61 29.86 -16.74 -25.53
C PHE A 61 30.06 -17.32 -26.94
N CYS A 62 29.49 -18.50 -27.20
CA CYS A 62 29.61 -19.15 -28.51
C CYS A 62 29.00 -18.28 -29.62
N LYS A 63 27.83 -17.68 -29.38
CA LYS A 63 27.17 -16.77 -30.33
C LYS A 63 27.96 -15.47 -30.56
N GLN A 64 28.49 -14.86 -29.51
CA GLN A 64 29.20 -13.57 -29.62
C GLN A 64 30.56 -13.68 -30.32
N ASP A 65 31.24 -14.80 -30.11
CA ASP A 65 32.61 -15.00 -30.58
C ASP A 65 32.70 -16.00 -31.77
N GLY A 66 31.54 -16.39 -32.32
CA GLY A 66 31.42 -17.16 -33.57
C GLY A 66 31.86 -18.62 -33.45
N ILE A 67 31.71 -19.23 -32.27
CA ILE A 67 32.03 -20.63 -31.99
C ILE A 67 30.80 -21.50 -32.26
N ASP A 68 30.99 -22.67 -32.84
CA ASP A 68 29.89 -23.61 -33.12
C ASP A 68 29.20 -24.03 -31.81
N LEU A 69 27.86 -24.02 -31.81
CA LEU A 69 27.08 -24.35 -30.62
C LEU A 69 27.20 -25.84 -30.23
N ASN A 70 27.58 -26.71 -31.16
CA ASN A 70 27.92 -28.11 -30.85
C ASN A 70 29.24 -28.20 -30.09
N ASP A 71 30.23 -27.37 -30.43
CA ASP A 71 31.47 -27.28 -29.66
C ASP A 71 31.21 -26.70 -28.26
N GLY A 72 30.31 -25.72 -28.15
CA GLY A 72 29.82 -25.20 -26.87
C GLY A 72 29.10 -26.27 -26.03
N LEU A 73 28.28 -27.11 -26.67
CA LEU A 73 27.60 -28.24 -26.01
C LEU A 73 28.61 -29.25 -25.46
N GLU A 74 29.63 -29.61 -26.24
CA GLU A 74 30.68 -30.55 -25.78
C GLU A 74 31.43 -29.99 -24.57
N LEU A 75 31.71 -28.68 -24.54
CA LEU A 75 32.30 -28.03 -23.36
C LEU A 75 31.37 -28.03 -22.15
N PHE A 76 30.06 -27.84 -22.36
CA PHE A 76 29.08 -27.87 -21.28
C PHE A 76 28.90 -29.29 -20.71
N LYS A 77 28.89 -30.31 -21.58
CA LYS A 77 28.93 -31.72 -21.17
C LYS A 77 30.17 -32.02 -20.34
N MET A 78 31.35 -31.63 -20.84
CA MET A 78 32.62 -31.84 -20.14
C MET A 78 32.65 -31.15 -18.76
N TYR A 79 31.98 -30.00 -18.61
CA TYR A 79 31.79 -29.35 -17.32
C TYR A 79 30.83 -30.14 -16.40
N SER A 80 29.65 -30.49 -16.93
CA SER A 80 28.57 -31.15 -16.17
C SER A 80 28.95 -32.56 -15.70
N GLN A 81 29.70 -33.30 -16.51
CA GLN A 81 30.18 -34.65 -16.21
C GLN A 81 31.14 -34.71 -15.00
N ARG A 82 31.65 -33.57 -14.53
CA ARG A 82 32.44 -33.52 -13.29
C ARG A 82 31.59 -33.69 -12.04
N ASN A 83 30.26 -33.64 -12.15
CA ASN A 83 29.31 -33.93 -11.08
C ASN A 83 28.21 -34.92 -11.52
N PRO A 84 28.58 -36.19 -11.79
CA PRO A 84 27.67 -37.17 -12.37
C PRO A 84 26.52 -37.58 -11.42
N SER A 85 26.63 -37.29 -10.12
CA SER A 85 25.55 -37.54 -9.16
C SER A 85 24.38 -36.55 -9.26
N LYS A 86 24.60 -35.39 -9.88
CA LYS A 86 23.56 -34.35 -10.04
C LYS A 86 23.14 -34.12 -11.49
N TYR A 87 24.02 -34.39 -12.46
CA TYR A 87 23.76 -34.10 -13.86
C TYR A 87 24.19 -35.28 -14.73
N ASP A 88 23.25 -35.83 -15.50
CA ASP A 88 23.52 -36.85 -16.51
C ASP A 88 23.60 -36.24 -17.92
N GLU A 89 24.21 -36.98 -18.84
CA GLU A 89 24.46 -36.51 -20.20
C GLU A 89 23.18 -36.27 -20.99
N SER A 90 22.14 -37.10 -20.84
CA SER A 90 20.87 -36.94 -21.55
C SER A 90 20.18 -35.65 -21.13
N ASN A 91 20.04 -35.43 -19.82
CA ASN A 91 19.43 -34.22 -19.26
C ASN A 91 20.24 -32.96 -19.62
N THR A 92 21.57 -33.05 -19.63
CA THR A 92 22.45 -31.93 -20.03
C THR A 92 22.23 -31.52 -21.49
N ILE A 93 22.12 -32.49 -22.39
CA ILE A 93 21.84 -32.26 -23.82
C ILE A 93 20.44 -31.68 -24.00
N ASP A 94 19.43 -32.25 -23.34
CA ASP A 94 18.05 -31.81 -23.46
C ASP A 94 17.87 -30.36 -23.00
N GLN A 95 18.50 -29.99 -21.86
CA GLN A 95 18.46 -28.61 -21.37
C GLN A 95 19.21 -27.65 -22.28
N TRP A 96 20.39 -28.01 -22.77
CA TRP A 96 21.15 -27.17 -23.72
C TRP A 96 20.35 -26.91 -24.99
N ASN A 97 19.77 -27.95 -25.60
CA ASN A 97 18.96 -27.83 -26.81
C ASN A 97 17.70 -26.99 -26.56
N HIS A 98 17.06 -27.15 -25.40
CA HIS A 98 15.92 -26.33 -24.99
C HIS A 98 16.30 -24.85 -24.79
N TRP A 99 17.49 -24.55 -24.28
CA TRP A 99 17.98 -23.18 -24.12
C TRP A 99 18.34 -22.54 -25.45
N VAL A 100 19.02 -23.27 -26.33
CA VAL A 100 19.32 -22.81 -27.69
C VAL A 100 18.02 -22.54 -28.46
N SER A 101 17.01 -23.41 -28.34
CA SER A 101 15.73 -23.28 -29.06
C SER A 101 14.82 -22.15 -28.54
N ARG A 102 14.69 -21.98 -27.22
CA ARG A 102 13.91 -20.86 -26.61
C ARG A 102 14.44 -19.48 -26.99
N ASP A 103 15.73 -19.39 -27.25
CA ASP A 103 16.37 -18.14 -27.60
C ASP A 103 16.15 -17.80 -29.09
N SER A 104 16.08 -18.80 -29.97
CA SER A 104 15.60 -18.63 -31.35
C SER A 104 14.12 -18.24 -31.42
N GLU A 105 13.25 -18.78 -30.57
CA GLU A 105 11.82 -18.38 -30.49
C GLU A 105 11.60 -16.96 -29.96
N ARG A 106 12.55 -16.41 -29.16
CA ARG A 106 12.51 -15.03 -28.67
C ARG A 106 12.80 -13.99 -29.75
N SER A 107 13.56 -14.35 -30.78
CA SER A 107 13.77 -13.53 -31.98
C SER A 107 12.56 -13.50 -32.92
N GLU A 108 11.67 -14.51 -32.87
CA GLU A 108 10.47 -14.60 -33.72
C GLU A 108 9.17 -14.15 -33.01
N ARG A 109 9.08 -14.22 -31.67
CA ARG A 109 7.89 -13.80 -30.89
C ARG A 109 7.88 -12.31 -30.50
N GLY A 110 8.24 -11.45 -31.46
CA GLY A 110 7.95 -10.01 -31.43
C GLY A 110 6.54 -9.65 -31.90
N SER A 111 5.65 -10.63 -32.10
CA SER A 111 4.24 -10.40 -32.42
C SER A 111 3.29 -11.33 -31.66
N VAL A 112 2.31 -10.70 -31.01
CA VAL A 112 1.02 -11.24 -30.50
C VAL A 112 0.99 -11.74 -29.03
N ASN A 113 0.13 -11.07 -28.25
CA ASN A 113 -0.30 -11.38 -26.88
C ASN A 113 -1.09 -12.70 -26.78
N THR A 114 -1.04 -13.39 -25.63
CA THR A 114 -2.10 -13.47 -24.59
C THR A 114 -1.91 -14.69 -23.65
N THR A 115 -2.04 -14.44 -22.34
CA THR A 115 -2.66 -15.28 -21.27
C THR A 115 -2.59 -16.82 -21.30
N GLU A 116 -2.06 -17.44 -20.23
CA GLU A 116 -2.84 -18.11 -19.15
C GLU A 116 -1.97 -19.00 -18.22
N ARG A 117 -2.10 -18.72 -16.91
CA ARG A 117 -2.26 -19.60 -15.72
C ARG A 117 -1.26 -20.68 -15.26
N SER A 118 -1.23 -20.70 -13.91
CA SER A 118 -1.09 -21.78 -12.92
C SER A 118 0.35 -22.13 -12.49
N ALA A 119 0.83 -21.88 -11.27
CA ALA A 119 0.36 -22.11 -9.88
C ALA A 119 0.94 -23.39 -9.26
N SER A 120 1.85 -23.23 -8.30
CA SER A 120 1.94 -23.99 -7.03
C SER A 120 3.14 -23.49 -6.23
N GLY A 121 2.94 -23.30 -4.92
CA GLY A 121 3.92 -22.73 -4.01
C GLY A 121 4.73 -23.78 -3.26
N ASP A 122 5.76 -23.31 -2.55
CA ASP A 122 5.96 -23.59 -1.12
C ASP A 122 7.10 -22.72 -0.56
N THR A 123 7.15 -22.69 0.76
CA THR A 123 7.60 -21.65 1.69
C THR A 123 9.09 -21.58 2.04
N ASP A 124 9.52 -20.36 2.42
CA ASP A 124 10.56 -19.96 3.39
C ASP A 124 11.98 -20.53 3.35
N SER A 125 12.97 -19.63 3.18
CA SER A 125 13.89 -19.19 4.25
C SER A 125 15.04 -18.35 3.67
N GLY A 126 15.43 -17.27 4.37
CA GLY A 126 16.50 -16.39 3.92
C GLY A 126 17.90 -16.96 4.19
N SER A 127 18.82 -16.77 3.25
CA SER A 127 20.15 -16.16 3.47
C SER A 127 21.00 -16.16 2.18
N ALA A 128 21.84 -15.13 2.06
CA ALA A 128 23.08 -15.05 1.29
C ALA A 128 23.11 -15.35 -0.24
N GLY A 129 23.13 -14.26 -1.04
CA GLY A 129 24.08 -14.07 -2.14
C GLY A 129 24.02 -14.99 -3.37
N ASN A 130 23.12 -14.72 -4.32
CA ASN A 130 23.23 -15.30 -5.68
C ASN A 130 23.82 -14.26 -6.65
N SER A 131 25.14 -14.32 -6.83
CA SER A 131 25.86 -13.60 -7.88
C SER A 131 25.59 -14.25 -9.23
N LYS A 132 24.91 -13.54 -10.15
CA LYS A 132 24.87 -13.93 -11.56
C LYS A 132 26.30 -14.04 -12.10
N ILE A 133 26.72 -15.26 -12.48
CA ILE A 133 27.98 -15.47 -13.19
C ILE A 133 27.80 -14.89 -14.60
N THR A 134 28.51 -13.79 -14.88
CA THR A 134 28.48 -13.07 -16.17
C THR A 134 29.77 -13.31 -16.95
N LYS A 135 29.81 -12.96 -18.25
CA LYS A 135 31.04 -12.95 -19.08
C LYS A 135 32.24 -12.31 -18.36
N GLY A 136 32.00 -11.21 -17.64
CA GLY A 136 33.02 -10.52 -16.84
C GLY A 136 33.49 -11.30 -15.60
N THR A 137 32.61 -12.11 -15.00
CA THR A 137 32.93 -12.97 -13.85
C THR A 137 33.88 -14.10 -14.27
N ILE A 138 33.61 -14.71 -15.42
CA ILE A 138 34.42 -15.79 -15.99
C ILE A 138 35.83 -15.30 -16.34
N LEU A 139 35.95 -14.13 -17.00
CA LEU A 139 37.25 -13.52 -17.32
C LEU A 139 38.05 -13.11 -16.07
N ARG A 140 37.36 -12.64 -15.02
CA ARG A 140 37.96 -12.30 -13.73
C ARG A 140 38.51 -13.53 -13.00
N LEU A 141 37.80 -14.66 -13.04
CA LEU A 141 38.26 -15.91 -12.44
C LEU A 141 39.48 -16.49 -13.18
N PHE A 142 39.48 -16.44 -14.52
CA PHE A 142 40.61 -16.86 -15.34
C PHE A 142 41.87 -15.99 -15.09
N LYS A 143 41.73 -14.66 -15.01
CA LYS A 143 42.82 -13.74 -14.64
C LYS A 143 43.41 -14.08 -13.26
N ASN A 144 42.56 -14.36 -12.27
CA ASN A 144 42.99 -14.63 -10.90
C ASN A 144 43.74 -15.97 -10.75
N LYS A 145 43.32 -17.03 -11.46
CA LYS A 145 43.97 -18.35 -11.37
C LYS A 145 45.20 -18.49 -12.28
N ASN A 146 45.27 -17.76 -13.40
CA ASN A 146 46.33 -17.89 -14.42
C ASN A 146 46.90 -16.53 -14.86
N GLU A 147 47.30 -15.69 -13.91
CA GLU A 147 47.73 -14.29 -14.12
C GLU A 147 48.86 -14.15 -15.16
N LYS A 148 49.84 -15.05 -15.15
CA LYS A 148 50.99 -15.04 -16.08
C LYS A 148 50.56 -15.29 -17.54
N ARG A 149 49.62 -16.19 -17.76
CA ARG A 149 49.04 -16.56 -19.08
C ARG A 149 48.06 -15.48 -19.57
N PHE A 150 47.28 -14.91 -18.64
CA PHE A 150 46.41 -13.76 -18.91
C PHE A 150 47.21 -12.53 -19.36
N SER A 151 48.42 -12.36 -18.84
CA SER A 151 49.36 -11.29 -19.22
C SER A 151 50.01 -11.49 -20.60
N GLU A 152 50.05 -12.72 -21.12
CA GLU A 152 50.62 -13.05 -22.44
C GLU A 152 49.62 -12.84 -23.58
N LEU A 153 48.33 -12.76 -23.26
CA LEU A 153 47.31 -12.18 -24.14
C LEU A 153 47.68 -10.70 -24.31
N LYS A 154 48.17 -10.32 -25.49
CA LYS A 154 48.68 -8.96 -25.78
C LYS A 154 47.58 -7.89 -25.61
N LEU A 155 47.36 -7.47 -24.37
CA LEU A 155 46.84 -6.15 -24.03
C LEU A 155 48.06 -5.27 -23.80
N GLY A 156 48.17 -4.23 -24.63
CA GLY A 156 49.35 -3.38 -24.73
C GLY A 156 49.77 -2.70 -23.41
N SER A 157 51.08 -2.51 -23.30
CA SER A 157 51.84 -1.65 -22.38
C SER A 157 51.50 -1.68 -20.88
N LYS A 158 52.36 -2.38 -20.13
CA LYS A 158 52.45 -2.52 -18.66
C LYS A 158 52.53 -1.23 -17.82
N VAL A 159 52.53 -0.03 -18.43
CA VAL A 159 52.71 1.25 -17.72
C VAL A 159 51.37 1.91 -17.35
N ASP A 160 50.33 1.74 -18.18
CA ASP A 160 49.01 2.35 -17.94
C ASP A 160 48.16 1.58 -16.91
N LEU A 161 48.29 0.25 -16.86
CA LEU A 161 47.48 -0.63 -16.01
C LEU A 161 47.77 -0.50 -14.50
N GLU A 162 48.99 -0.15 -14.10
CA GLU A 162 49.34 0.02 -12.69
C GLU A 162 48.92 1.41 -12.16
N ILE A 163 48.97 2.44 -13.01
CA ILE A 163 48.47 3.78 -12.69
C ILE A 163 46.94 3.76 -12.59
N LEU A 164 46.26 3.04 -13.49
CA LEU A 164 44.81 2.82 -13.45
C LEU A 164 44.38 2.01 -12.22
N ASN A 165 45.14 0.99 -11.82
CA ASN A 165 44.85 0.21 -10.60
C ASN A 165 44.97 1.03 -9.30
N GLU A 166 45.89 2.01 -9.22
CA GLU A 166 45.97 2.88 -8.04
C GLU A 166 44.86 3.95 -8.01
N LEU A 167 44.43 4.45 -9.18
CA LEU A 167 43.21 5.25 -9.29
C LEU A 167 41.97 4.45 -8.86
N ASP A 168 41.91 3.16 -9.19
CA ASP A 168 40.83 2.24 -8.77
C ASP A 168 40.87 1.87 -7.29
N LYS A 169 42.04 1.90 -6.62
CA LYS A 169 42.11 1.71 -5.16
C LYS A 169 41.65 2.94 -4.40
N VAL A 170 41.90 4.14 -4.93
CA VAL A 170 41.41 5.40 -4.35
C VAL A 170 39.90 5.55 -4.54
N SER A 171 39.35 5.07 -5.67
CA SER A 171 37.89 5.01 -5.89
C SER A 171 37.23 3.87 -5.09
N GLY A 172 37.89 2.72 -4.98
CA GLY A 172 37.36 1.49 -4.36
C GLY A 172 37.41 1.41 -2.83
N ASN A 173 38.24 2.18 -2.12
CA ASN A 173 38.28 2.21 -0.65
C ASN A 173 37.34 3.24 0.00
N SER A 174 36.23 3.55 -0.68
CA SER A 174 35.19 4.47 -0.19
C SER A 174 34.15 3.76 0.69
N ILE A 175 34.58 3.12 1.79
CA ILE A 175 33.81 3.14 3.04
C ILE A 175 34.39 4.27 3.91
N VAL A 176 34.53 5.44 3.32
CA VAL A 176 34.71 6.68 4.05
C VAL A 176 33.46 7.49 3.74
N LYS A 177 32.70 7.87 4.76
CA LYS A 177 31.54 8.76 4.61
C LYS A 177 32.01 10.07 3.97
N VAL A 178 31.87 10.20 2.66
CA VAL A 178 32.23 11.40 1.89
C VAL A 178 31.08 12.39 1.97
N HIS A 179 30.81 12.91 3.15
CA HIS A 179 29.97 14.09 3.31
C HIS A 179 30.77 15.35 3.68
N GLU A 180 32.11 15.29 3.72
CA GLU A 180 32.92 16.46 4.15
C GLU A 180 34.26 16.70 3.43
N ILE A 181 34.63 15.94 2.39
CA ILE A 181 35.97 16.09 1.78
C ILE A 181 35.92 17.02 0.56
N LYS A 182 36.54 18.21 0.67
CA LYS A 182 36.67 19.20 -0.41
C LYS A 182 37.65 18.71 -1.49
N HIS A 183 37.45 19.11 -2.75
CA HIS A 183 38.28 18.79 -3.94
C HIS A 183 39.80 18.95 -3.71
N LEU A 184 40.21 19.91 -2.88
CA LEU A 184 41.61 20.15 -2.53
C LEU A 184 42.26 18.99 -1.75
N GLU A 185 41.51 18.23 -0.96
CA GLU A 185 42.02 17.11 -0.16
C GLU A 185 42.17 15.82 -0.96
N ILE A 186 41.28 15.60 -1.94
CA ILE A 186 41.41 14.51 -2.91
C ILE A 186 42.63 14.76 -3.80
N TYR A 187 42.80 15.98 -4.31
CA TYR A 187 44.00 16.39 -5.04
C TYR A 187 45.29 16.17 -4.24
N LYS A 188 45.31 16.52 -2.95
CA LYS A 188 46.47 16.30 -2.07
C LYS A 188 46.79 14.81 -1.87
N LYS A 189 45.78 13.96 -1.69
CA LYS A 189 45.98 12.50 -1.53
C LYS A 189 46.47 11.84 -2.82
N THR A 190 45.86 12.16 -3.96
CA THR A 190 46.27 11.61 -5.27
C THR A 190 47.66 12.10 -5.66
N LYS A 191 47.97 13.38 -5.41
CA LYS A 191 49.32 13.94 -5.58
C LYS A 191 50.35 13.17 -4.75
N ALA A 192 50.10 12.97 -3.45
CA ALA A 192 51.04 12.26 -2.58
C ALA A 192 51.28 10.81 -3.00
N SER A 193 50.25 10.08 -3.45
CA SER A 193 50.38 8.72 -3.94
C SER A 193 51.16 8.63 -5.25
N ILE A 194 50.92 9.55 -6.19
CA ILE A 194 51.66 9.64 -7.46
C ILE A 194 53.13 9.99 -7.18
N GLU A 195 53.39 10.96 -6.31
CA GLU A 195 54.75 11.35 -5.93
C GLU A 195 55.51 10.21 -5.22
N ALA A 196 54.82 9.39 -4.41
CA ALA A 196 55.42 8.21 -3.78
C ALA A 196 55.78 7.11 -4.79
N ILE A 197 54.93 6.88 -5.80
CA ILE A 197 55.19 5.92 -6.89
C ILE A 197 56.36 6.40 -7.74
N MET A 198 56.39 7.68 -8.11
CA MET A 198 57.50 8.30 -8.84
C MET A 198 58.82 8.11 -8.07
N LYS A 199 58.82 8.42 -6.78
CA LYS A 199 59.99 8.26 -5.89
C LYS A 199 60.44 6.79 -5.78
N SER A 200 59.51 5.84 -5.72
CA SER A 200 59.81 4.39 -5.67
C SER A 200 60.44 3.85 -6.95
N ARG A 201 60.25 4.54 -8.09
CA ARG A 201 60.80 4.18 -9.40
C ARG A 201 61.98 5.05 -9.84
N GLY A 202 62.52 5.87 -8.94
CA GLY A 202 63.64 6.77 -9.21
C GLY A 202 63.28 7.95 -10.14
N LEU A 203 61.99 8.27 -10.27
CA LEU A 203 61.49 9.41 -11.03
C LEU A 203 61.27 10.60 -10.08
N GLU A 204 61.62 11.79 -10.52
CA GLU A 204 61.43 13.00 -9.71
C GLU A 204 59.94 13.40 -9.65
N PRO A 205 59.43 13.84 -8.48
CA PRO A 205 58.07 14.37 -8.36
C PRO A 205 57.79 15.46 -9.40
N ILE A 206 56.61 15.44 -10.03
CA ILE A 206 56.21 16.43 -11.07
C ILE A 206 56.42 17.87 -10.56
N HIS A 207 56.10 18.14 -9.30
CA HIS A 207 56.30 19.47 -8.72
C HIS A 207 57.77 19.89 -8.71
N ASP A 208 58.68 18.97 -8.36
CA ASP A 208 60.12 19.24 -8.29
C ASP A 208 60.71 19.40 -9.70
N TYR A 209 60.27 18.59 -10.65
CA TYR A 209 60.62 18.73 -12.08
C TYR A 209 60.23 20.11 -12.64
N VAL A 210 58.99 20.56 -12.36
CA VAL A 210 58.47 21.85 -12.86
C VAL A 210 59.06 23.05 -12.13
N SER A 211 59.40 22.90 -10.86
CA SER A 211 60.04 23.95 -10.07
C SER A 211 61.42 24.39 -10.58
N ARG A 212 62.06 23.58 -11.43
CA ARG A 212 63.31 23.94 -12.12
C ARG A 212 63.12 24.99 -13.22
N GLU A 213 61.94 25.02 -13.83
CA GLU A 213 61.61 25.91 -14.95
C GLU A 213 60.57 26.98 -14.58
N CYS A 214 59.92 26.85 -13.42
CA CYS A 214 58.90 27.78 -12.94
C CYS A 214 59.05 28.03 -11.43
N SER A 215 59.37 29.28 -11.06
CA SER A 215 59.56 29.68 -9.66
C SER A 215 58.24 29.80 -8.86
N ASN A 216 57.09 29.79 -9.54
CA ASN A 216 55.76 29.90 -8.94
C ASN A 216 54.81 28.84 -9.54
N VAL A 217 55.07 27.57 -9.22
CA VAL A 217 54.32 26.44 -9.78
C VAL A 217 52.86 26.45 -9.29
N GLN A 218 51.91 26.63 -10.20
CA GLN A 218 50.48 26.53 -9.92
C GLN A 218 49.80 25.62 -10.94
N PHE A 219 49.62 24.36 -10.58
CA PHE A 219 48.98 23.38 -11.46
C PHE A 219 47.47 23.62 -11.60
N TYR A 220 46.95 23.37 -12.80
CA TYR A 220 45.53 23.24 -13.11
C TYR A 220 45.33 22.07 -14.08
N SER A 221 44.12 21.54 -14.15
CA SER A 221 43.77 20.51 -15.14
C SER A 221 43.01 21.14 -16.30
N GLU A 222 43.35 20.75 -17.52
CA GLU A 222 42.62 21.08 -18.74
C GLU A 222 41.98 19.81 -19.28
N CYS A 223 40.68 19.87 -19.57
CA CYS A 223 39.92 18.72 -20.04
C CYS A 223 38.95 19.17 -21.14
N ASP A 224 39.00 18.48 -22.28
CA ASP A 224 38.11 18.71 -23.42
C ASP A 224 37.54 17.39 -23.97
N ARG A 225 36.91 17.45 -25.15
CA ARG A 225 36.32 16.27 -25.81
C ARG A 225 37.36 15.29 -26.36
N HIS A 226 38.64 15.67 -26.37
CA HIS A 226 39.75 14.94 -26.95
C HIS A 226 40.70 14.38 -25.88
N GLY A 227 40.72 14.94 -24.67
CA GLY A 227 41.22 14.26 -23.48
C GLY A 227 41.56 15.17 -22.29
N TYR A 228 42.33 14.64 -21.34
CA TYR A 228 42.72 15.31 -20.09
C TYR A 228 44.24 15.55 -20.00
N LYS A 229 44.67 16.72 -19.53
CA LYS A 229 46.07 17.06 -19.22
C LYS A 229 46.19 17.93 -17.96
N ILE A 230 47.35 17.88 -17.31
CA ILE A 230 47.74 18.74 -16.19
C ILE A 230 48.69 19.81 -16.72
N CYS A 231 48.35 21.06 -16.49
CA CYS A 231 49.09 22.23 -16.96
C CYS A 231 49.56 23.09 -15.79
N CYS A 232 50.56 23.95 -15.98
CA CYS A 232 50.92 24.99 -15.01
C CYS A 232 50.42 26.36 -15.48
N ARG A 233 49.85 27.19 -14.58
CA ARG A 233 49.33 28.52 -14.95
C ARG A 233 50.42 29.54 -15.27
N HIS A 234 51.65 29.30 -14.82
CA HIS A 234 52.75 30.26 -14.85
C HIS A 234 53.94 29.81 -15.70
N CYS A 235 53.83 28.65 -16.38
CA CYS A 235 54.82 28.18 -17.37
C CYS A 235 54.17 27.22 -18.37
N ASN A 236 54.89 26.85 -19.43
CA ASN A 236 54.39 25.97 -20.50
C ASN A 236 54.44 24.47 -20.16
N PHE A 237 54.36 24.12 -18.87
CA PHE A 237 54.33 22.73 -18.47
C PHE A 237 52.97 22.10 -18.79
N GLU A 238 53.00 20.96 -19.48
CA GLU A 238 51.83 20.12 -19.79
C GLU A 238 52.18 18.63 -19.63
N TYR A 239 51.32 17.87 -18.96
CA TYR A 239 51.50 16.43 -18.75
C TYR A 239 50.18 15.64 -18.73
N PRO A 240 50.06 14.53 -19.48
CA PRO A 240 51.00 14.08 -20.52
C PRO A 240 50.97 15.02 -21.74
N ARG A 241 52.02 15.02 -22.57
CA ARG A 241 52.08 15.83 -23.80
C ARG A 241 50.99 15.46 -24.80
N GLU A 242 50.54 14.21 -24.76
CA GLU A 242 49.36 13.72 -25.46
C GLU A 242 48.23 13.59 -24.45
N HIS A 243 47.02 14.01 -24.83
CA HIS A 243 45.89 14.05 -23.91
C HIS A 243 45.53 12.63 -23.48
N ILE A 244 45.18 12.42 -22.21
CA ILE A 244 44.63 11.14 -21.76
C ILE A 244 43.26 10.98 -22.46
N PRO A 245 43.06 9.97 -23.32
CA PRO A 245 41.84 9.84 -24.10
C PRO A 245 40.65 9.59 -23.18
N VAL A 246 39.64 10.48 -23.23
CA VAL A 246 38.37 10.26 -22.54
C VAL A 246 37.54 9.28 -23.35
N ASN A 247 37.49 8.03 -22.92
CA ASN A 247 36.66 7.00 -23.54
C ASN A 247 35.28 6.89 -22.86
N LYS A 248 34.36 6.10 -23.45
CA LYS A 248 32.99 5.94 -22.96
C LYS A 248 32.89 5.44 -21.51
N ASP A 249 33.92 4.75 -21.02
CA ASP A 249 33.91 4.11 -19.70
C ASP A 249 34.29 5.12 -18.60
N ILE A 250 35.10 6.14 -18.91
CA ILE A 250 35.63 7.10 -17.93
C ILE A 250 34.93 8.48 -18.06
N ALA A 251 34.29 8.75 -19.21
CA ALA A 251 33.55 9.99 -19.47
C ALA A 251 32.50 10.36 -18.40
N PRO A 252 31.69 9.43 -17.86
CA PRO A 252 30.71 9.76 -16.82
C PRO A 252 31.37 10.19 -15.50
N THR A 253 32.48 9.55 -15.14
CA THR A 253 33.26 9.86 -13.93
C THR A 253 33.96 11.21 -14.07
N VAL A 254 34.55 11.50 -15.22
CA VAL A 254 35.17 12.80 -15.54
C VAL A 254 34.13 13.91 -15.56
N PHE A 255 32.96 13.68 -16.16
CA PHE A 255 31.84 14.62 -16.15
C PHE A 255 31.36 14.94 -14.72
N ASN A 256 31.16 13.91 -13.88
CA ASN A 256 30.72 14.08 -12.50
C ASN A 256 31.77 14.73 -11.58
N LEU A 257 33.05 14.62 -11.91
CA LEU A 257 34.14 15.30 -11.19
C LEU A 257 34.27 16.78 -11.57
N LEU A 258 33.93 17.14 -12.82
CA LEU A 258 34.01 18.51 -13.35
C LEU A 258 32.78 19.35 -13.02
N VAL A 259 31.61 18.73 -12.93
CA VAL A 259 30.38 19.40 -12.50
C VAL A 259 30.45 19.53 -10.98
N ASN A 260 30.98 20.66 -10.51
CA ASN A 260 30.69 21.18 -9.17
C ASN A 260 29.16 21.19 -9.00
N ILE A 261 28.60 20.17 -8.35
CA ILE A 261 27.21 20.16 -7.93
C ILE A 261 27.14 21.19 -6.80
N LYS A 262 26.89 22.45 -7.17
CA LYS A 262 25.98 23.27 -6.37
C LYS A 262 24.72 22.42 -6.20
N ASP A 263 24.12 22.41 -5.02
CA ASP A 263 22.89 21.65 -4.70
C ASP A 263 21.73 21.85 -5.70
N ASP A 264 21.87 22.76 -6.67
CA ASP A 264 20.94 23.08 -7.75
C ASP A 264 21.18 22.33 -9.09
N ASN A 265 22.34 21.68 -9.31
CA ASN A 265 22.62 20.96 -10.57
C ASN A 265 22.12 19.50 -10.54
N ILE A 266 20.81 19.33 -10.53
CA ILE A 266 20.19 18.01 -10.66
C ILE A 266 20.28 17.52 -12.11
N SER A 267 20.76 16.30 -12.31
CA SER A 267 20.72 15.67 -13.63
C SER A 267 19.28 15.28 -13.98
N ASN A 268 18.74 15.88 -15.05
CA ASN A 268 17.43 15.52 -15.63
C ASN A 268 17.34 14.07 -16.15
N LYS A 269 18.45 13.33 -16.19
CA LYS A 269 18.50 11.90 -16.53
C LYS A 269 18.45 10.98 -15.30
N ASP A 270 18.67 11.52 -14.11
CA ASP A 270 18.66 10.76 -12.85
C ASP A 270 17.28 10.88 -12.17
N THR A 271 16.43 9.88 -12.39
CA THR A 271 15.09 9.79 -11.81
C THR A 271 15.07 9.88 -10.30
N SER A 272 16.15 9.47 -9.60
CA SER A 272 16.25 9.54 -8.14
C SER A 272 16.44 10.97 -7.65
N GLN A 273 17.25 11.78 -8.34
CA GLN A 273 17.42 13.20 -8.00
C GLN A 273 16.15 14.00 -8.32
N VAL A 274 15.50 13.70 -9.45
CA VAL A 274 14.22 14.29 -9.82
C VAL A 274 13.13 13.94 -8.80
N ALA A 275 13.05 12.68 -8.37
CA ALA A 275 12.11 12.27 -7.33
C ALA A 275 12.31 13.02 -6.00
N LYS A 276 13.57 13.24 -5.57
CA LYS A 276 13.86 14.02 -4.34
C LYS A 276 13.36 15.46 -4.45
N LYS A 277 13.59 16.10 -5.59
CA LYS A 277 13.12 17.47 -5.83
C LYS A 277 11.60 17.54 -5.88
N MET A 278 10.93 16.58 -6.51
CA MET A 278 9.46 16.53 -6.52
C MET A 278 8.86 16.43 -5.12
N ILE A 279 9.45 15.61 -4.25
CA ILE A 279 9.02 15.46 -2.85
C ILE A 279 9.20 16.76 -2.04
N SER A 280 10.10 17.68 -2.45
CA SER A 280 10.22 18.97 -1.78
C SER A 280 9.12 19.96 -2.14
N TYR A 281 8.43 19.80 -3.27
CA TYR A 281 7.29 20.66 -3.65
C TYR A 281 5.95 20.14 -3.15
N LYS A 282 5.82 18.81 -3.01
CA LYS A 282 4.54 18.17 -2.70
C LYS A 282 4.70 17.14 -1.60
N ASN A 283 3.81 17.23 -0.62
CA ASN A 283 3.67 16.25 0.45
C ASN A 283 2.93 15.01 -0.08
N LEU A 284 3.69 14.10 -0.69
CA LEU A 284 3.20 12.84 -1.28
C LEU A 284 3.67 11.65 -0.44
N ILE A 285 2.74 10.75 -0.10
CA ILE A 285 3.04 9.51 0.61
C ILE A 285 2.52 8.28 -0.16
N TYR A 286 3.26 7.19 -0.06
CA TYR A 286 2.91 5.88 -0.58
C TYR A 286 2.81 4.88 0.57
N THR A 287 1.71 4.16 0.67
CA THR A 287 1.39 3.36 1.87
C THR A 287 1.53 1.85 1.63
N VAL A 288 1.50 1.08 2.73
CA VAL A 288 1.64 -0.40 2.74
C VAL A 288 0.55 -1.16 1.97
N ASP A 289 -0.56 -0.49 1.67
CA ASP A 289 -1.67 -0.99 0.84
C ASP A 289 -1.54 -0.56 -0.63
N ASN A 290 -0.34 -0.13 -1.05
CA ASN A 290 0.02 0.24 -2.41
C ASN A 290 -0.78 1.43 -2.97
N LYS A 291 -1.15 2.37 -2.09
CA LYS A 291 -1.94 3.55 -2.44
C LYS A 291 -1.14 4.83 -2.30
N TRP A 292 -1.44 5.80 -3.17
CA TRP A 292 -0.93 7.15 -3.07
C TRP A 292 -1.86 8.04 -2.30
N TYR A 293 -1.26 8.96 -1.55
CA TYR A 293 -1.97 10.04 -0.91
C TYR A 293 -1.19 11.34 -1.10
N LEU A 294 -1.86 12.34 -1.68
CA LEU A 294 -1.33 13.68 -1.87
C LEU A 294 -1.98 14.63 -0.86
N TYR A 295 -1.18 15.31 -0.07
CA TYR A 295 -1.67 16.31 0.86
C TYR A 295 -2.13 17.57 0.12
N ASN A 296 -3.35 17.98 0.37
CA ASN A 296 -3.94 19.19 -0.17
C ASN A 296 -3.55 20.38 0.72
N GLU A 297 -2.72 21.29 0.20
CA GLU A 297 -2.21 22.45 0.96
C GLU A 297 -3.30 23.45 1.37
N THR A 298 -4.48 23.42 0.73
CA THR A 298 -5.59 24.32 1.07
C THR A 298 -6.41 23.76 2.22
N SER A 299 -6.84 22.49 2.13
CA SER A 299 -7.67 21.85 3.15
C SER A 299 -6.87 21.22 4.29
N GLY A 300 -5.61 20.90 4.06
CA GLY A 300 -4.78 20.16 5.01
C GLY A 300 -5.18 18.71 5.20
N ILE A 301 -5.74 18.07 4.17
CA ILE A 301 -6.17 16.67 4.15
C ILE A 301 -5.52 15.95 2.98
N TYR A 302 -5.20 14.68 3.18
CA TYR A 302 -4.66 13.81 2.14
C TYR A 302 -5.76 13.26 1.24
N GLU A 303 -5.51 13.31 -0.06
CA GLU A 303 -6.40 12.77 -1.09
C GLU A 303 -5.79 11.53 -1.71
N ASN A 304 -6.58 10.46 -1.83
CA ASN A 304 -6.14 9.27 -2.54
C ASN A 304 -5.94 9.59 -4.03
N LYS A 305 -4.83 9.10 -4.59
CA LYS A 305 -4.51 9.25 -6.01
C LYS A 305 -4.14 7.90 -6.61
N ASN A 306 -4.32 7.77 -7.92
CA ASN A 306 -3.75 6.68 -8.70
C ASN A 306 -2.43 7.09 -9.37
N ASP A 307 -1.70 6.13 -9.94
CA ASP A 307 -0.39 6.40 -10.58
C ASP A 307 -0.47 7.49 -11.67
N LEU A 308 -1.56 7.55 -12.45
CA LEU A 308 -1.77 8.55 -13.50
C LEU A 308 -2.01 9.95 -12.93
N GLU A 309 -2.80 10.06 -11.87
CA GLU A 309 -3.04 11.34 -11.19
C GLU A 309 -1.75 11.88 -10.54
N VAL A 310 -0.94 10.99 -9.96
CA VAL A 310 0.38 11.37 -9.45
C VAL A 310 1.28 11.83 -10.59
N MET A 311 1.26 11.15 -11.76
CA MET A 311 2.00 11.61 -12.95
C MET A 311 1.54 12.99 -13.43
N ASN A 312 0.24 13.30 -13.43
CA ASN A 312 -0.26 14.62 -13.79
C ASN A 312 0.21 15.69 -12.80
N GLU A 313 0.23 15.37 -11.50
CA GLU A 313 0.75 16.29 -10.49
C GLU A 313 2.25 16.55 -10.66
N MET A 314 3.00 15.60 -11.24
CA MET A 314 4.41 15.84 -11.60
C MET A 314 4.54 16.92 -12.67
N GLU A 315 3.66 16.95 -13.66
CA GLU A 315 3.67 17.98 -14.71
C GLU A 315 3.41 19.38 -14.10
N ASN A 316 2.53 19.46 -13.10
CA ASN A 316 2.29 20.68 -12.34
C ASN A 316 3.54 21.13 -11.58
N VAL A 317 4.25 20.22 -10.89
CA VAL A 317 5.49 20.54 -10.18
C VAL A 317 6.56 21.02 -11.15
N VAL A 318 6.70 20.37 -12.29
CA VAL A 318 7.69 20.71 -13.32
C VAL A 318 7.37 22.08 -13.94
N SER A 319 6.09 22.44 -14.09
CA SER A 319 5.66 23.80 -14.47
C SER A 319 6.08 24.87 -13.45
N LEU A 320 5.88 24.62 -12.15
CA LEU A 320 6.34 25.53 -11.09
C LEU A 320 7.87 25.69 -11.11
N MET A 321 8.62 24.63 -11.41
CA MET A 321 10.07 24.70 -11.53
C MET A 321 10.50 25.61 -12.71
N LEU A 322 9.80 25.64 -13.85
CA LEU A 322 10.17 26.60 -14.90
C LEU A 322 9.95 28.04 -14.47
N GLU A 323 8.86 28.31 -13.76
CA GLU A 323 8.57 29.65 -13.25
C GLU A 323 9.68 30.12 -12.29
N GLU A 324 10.31 29.19 -11.56
CA GLU A 324 11.47 29.44 -10.71
C GLU A 324 12.81 29.52 -11.46
N GLY A 325 12.81 29.40 -12.81
CA GLY A 325 13.98 29.60 -13.66
C GLY A 325 14.82 28.35 -13.94
N TYR A 326 14.28 27.16 -13.71
CA TYR A 326 14.95 25.89 -14.06
C TYR A 326 14.93 25.64 -15.59
N GLU A 327 15.91 24.88 -16.10
CA GLU A 327 16.10 24.66 -17.54
C GLU A 327 14.93 23.92 -18.21
N GLU A 328 14.56 24.31 -19.44
CA GLU A 328 13.50 23.65 -20.22
C GLU A 328 13.77 22.18 -20.54
N GLU A 329 15.04 21.74 -20.54
CA GLU A 329 15.39 20.35 -20.84
C GLU A 329 14.70 19.33 -19.91
N TRP A 330 14.29 19.75 -18.70
CA TRP A 330 13.52 18.94 -17.77
C TRP A 330 12.18 18.46 -18.35
N PHE A 331 11.50 19.29 -19.14
CA PHE A 331 10.22 18.96 -19.77
C PHE A 331 10.37 17.84 -20.78
N ASN A 332 11.48 17.85 -21.51
CA ASN A 332 11.74 16.86 -22.55
C ASN A 332 11.91 15.44 -22.00
N TRP A 333 12.31 15.29 -20.73
CA TRP A 333 12.46 13.98 -20.09
C TRP A 333 11.20 13.55 -19.35
N VAL A 334 10.59 14.43 -18.55
CA VAL A 334 9.36 14.10 -17.82
C VAL A 334 8.22 13.72 -18.76
N ASN A 335 8.16 14.27 -19.98
CA ASN A 335 7.14 13.90 -20.96
C ASN A 335 7.35 12.53 -21.63
N LYS A 336 8.50 11.88 -21.45
CA LYS A 336 8.73 10.53 -22.00
C LYS A 336 8.07 9.49 -21.11
N ILE A 337 7.21 8.64 -21.70
CA ILE A 337 6.46 7.59 -21.00
C ILE A 337 7.38 6.70 -20.15
N ASN A 338 8.47 6.17 -20.73
CA ASN A 338 9.42 5.30 -20.02
C ASN A 338 10.10 6.02 -18.83
N TYR A 339 10.26 7.34 -18.91
CA TYR A 339 10.83 8.12 -17.82
C TYR A 339 9.82 8.28 -16.67
N LYS A 340 8.55 8.59 -16.98
CA LYS A 340 7.46 8.64 -15.98
C LYS A 340 7.31 7.31 -15.23
N GLU A 341 7.38 6.19 -15.93
CA GLU A 341 7.31 4.86 -15.31
C GLU A 341 8.45 4.61 -14.32
N ASN A 342 9.69 4.94 -14.69
CA ASN A 342 10.85 4.79 -13.80
C ASN A 342 10.78 5.76 -12.62
N LEU A 343 10.33 6.99 -12.87
CA LEU A 343 10.14 8.00 -11.84
C LEU A 343 9.06 7.60 -10.82
N ILE A 344 7.95 7.02 -11.26
CA ILE A 344 6.92 6.47 -10.36
C ILE A 344 7.52 5.35 -9.49
N LYS A 345 8.33 4.45 -10.06
CA LYS A 345 9.00 3.39 -9.28
C LYS A 345 9.91 3.98 -8.19
N GLU A 346 10.71 4.98 -8.54
CA GLU A 346 11.56 5.70 -7.59
C GLU A 346 10.75 6.42 -6.50
N LEU A 347 9.69 7.13 -6.89
CA LEU A 347 8.81 7.82 -5.94
C LEU A 347 8.11 6.83 -5.01
N LYS A 348 7.66 5.67 -5.49
CA LYS A 348 7.04 4.64 -4.62
C LYS A 348 7.99 4.25 -3.49
N VAL A 349 9.29 4.14 -3.77
CA VAL A 349 10.31 3.83 -2.76
C VAL A 349 10.55 5.02 -1.83
N LYS A 350 10.71 6.23 -2.36
CA LYS A 350 11.07 7.43 -1.55
C LYS A 350 9.92 7.99 -0.73
N CYS A 351 8.70 7.96 -1.26
CA CYS A 351 7.47 8.38 -0.59
C CYS A 351 6.90 7.29 0.31
N PHE A 352 7.50 6.10 0.37
CA PHE A 352 6.98 5.01 1.19
C PHE A 352 6.95 5.38 2.66
N LYS A 353 5.77 5.29 3.27
CA LYS A 353 5.52 5.59 4.68
C LYS A 353 4.67 4.48 5.29
N ARG A 354 5.14 3.93 6.42
CA ARG A 354 4.35 3.01 7.25
C ARG A 354 3.60 3.82 8.30
N VAL A 355 2.48 4.42 7.89
CA VAL A 355 1.66 5.31 8.72
C VAL A 355 0.26 4.73 8.94
N ALA A 356 -0.32 5.02 10.10
CA ALA A 356 -1.71 4.70 10.40
C ALA A 356 -2.59 5.90 10.01
N LEU A 357 -3.25 5.80 8.85
CA LEU A 357 -4.17 6.83 8.36
C LEU A 357 -5.40 6.92 9.26
N ASP A 358 -5.93 8.14 9.43
CA ASP A 358 -7.17 8.41 10.17
C ASP A 358 -7.17 7.80 11.58
N ASN A 359 -6.03 7.88 12.27
CA ASN A 359 -5.85 7.25 13.57
C ASN A 359 -6.13 8.17 14.76
N CYS A 360 -6.40 9.45 14.52
CA CYS A 360 -6.80 10.37 15.58
C CYS A 360 -8.32 10.38 15.75
N ASP A 361 -8.81 9.81 16.85
CA ASP A 361 -10.24 9.63 17.11
C ASP A 361 -11.02 10.95 17.24
N PHE A 362 -10.33 12.07 17.47
CA PHE A 362 -10.94 13.37 17.74
C PHE A 362 -10.76 14.39 16.61
N LEU A 363 -10.09 14.03 15.52
CA LEU A 363 -10.02 14.88 14.32
C LEU A 363 -11.13 14.49 13.36
N LEU A 364 -11.81 15.47 12.78
CA LEU A 364 -12.87 15.28 11.79
C LEU A 364 -12.50 16.07 10.54
N GLY A 365 -12.16 15.37 9.45
CA GLY A 365 -11.84 16.01 8.18
C GLY A 365 -13.10 16.53 7.48
N PHE A 366 -13.00 17.71 6.87
CA PHE A 366 -13.99 18.36 6.00
C PHE A 366 -13.31 18.74 4.70
N GLU A 367 -14.06 18.96 3.60
CA GLU A 367 -13.44 19.36 2.32
C GLU A 367 -12.54 20.60 2.41
N ASN A 368 -12.82 21.50 3.37
CA ASN A 368 -12.14 22.78 3.55
C ASN A 368 -11.23 22.86 4.80
N GLY A 369 -11.00 21.76 5.52
CA GLY A 369 -10.22 21.81 6.76
C GLY A 369 -10.44 20.64 7.70
N VAL A 370 -9.79 20.65 8.85
CA VAL A 370 -9.96 19.66 9.91
C VAL A 370 -10.56 20.32 11.14
N TYR A 371 -11.60 19.72 11.68
CA TYR A 371 -12.18 20.08 12.97
C TYR A 371 -11.60 19.23 14.08
N ASP A 372 -11.03 19.87 15.09
CA ASP A 372 -10.48 19.21 16.27
C ASP A 372 -11.51 19.23 17.40
N LEU A 373 -12.10 18.06 17.70
CA LEU A 373 -13.09 17.88 18.76
C LEU A 373 -12.47 18.03 20.17
N THR A 374 -11.15 17.99 20.28
CA THR A 374 -10.43 18.18 21.56
C THR A 374 -10.34 19.67 21.90
N SER A 375 -9.86 20.49 20.98
CA SER A 375 -9.73 21.94 21.18
C SER A 375 -10.99 22.72 20.79
N ASN A 376 -11.96 22.07 20.11
CA ASN A 376 -13.16 22.70 19.56
C ASN A 376 -12.85 23.78 18.51
N THR A 377 -11.85 23.52 17.66
CA THR A 377 -11.36 24.48 16.66
C THR A 377 -11.32 23.88 15.27
N PHE A 378 -11.71 24.68 14.28
CA PHE A 378 -11.50 24.36 12.87
C PHE A 378 -10.20 24.99 12.36
N ARG A 379 -9.36 24.20 11.71
CA ARG A 379 -8.03 24.61 11.23
C ARG A 379 -7.60 23.81 10.00
N LYS A 380 -6.55 24.26 9.34
CA LYS A 380 -5.82 23.42 8.38
C LYS A 380 -5.25 22.19 9.14
N GLY A 381 -5.47 20.99 8.62
CA GLY A 381 -4.88 19.76 9.16
C GLY A 381 -3.37 19.74 8.94
N GLY A 382 -2.59 19.21 9.88
CA GLY A 382 -1.15 19.06 9.76
C GLY A 382 -0.76 17.87 8.88
N VAL A 383 0.41 17.95 8.22
CA VAL A 383 0.93 16.89 7.35
C VAL A 383 1.18 15.56 8.09
N ASP A 384 1.47 15.63 9.40
CA ASP A 384 1.73 14.47 10.26
C ASP A 384 0.47 13.92 10.95
N GLU A 385 -0.70 14.53 10.71
CA GLU A 385 -1.98 14.06 11.26
C GLU A 385 -2.62 12.97 10.39
N TYR A 386 -2.14 12.80 9.14
CA TYR A 386 -2.55 11.76 8.19
C TYR A 386 -4.07 11.56 8.07
N VAL A 387 -4.81 12.68 8.09
CA VAL A 387 -6.26 12.69 7.86
C VAL A 387 -6.51 12.51 6.37
N THR A 388 -7.31 11.51 6.01
CA THR A 388 -7.72 11.22 4.63
C THR A 388 -9.25 11.22 4.48
N MET A 389 -9.98 10.89 5.55
CA MET A 389 -11.44 10.80 5.55
C MET A 389 -12.10 12.16 5.72
N LYS A 390 -13.16 12.41 4.94
CA LYS A 390 -13.90 13.67 4.92
C LYS A 390 -15.38 13.49 5.24
N CYS A 391 -15.96 14.45 5.95
CA CYS A 391 -17.40 14.64 6.02
C CYS A 391 -17.97 14.99 4.65
N GLY A 392 -19.25 14.66 4.41
CA GLY A 392 -19.91 14.93 3.13
C GLY A 392 -20.47 16.35 3.02
N VAL A 393 -20.08 17.23 3.94
CA VAL A 393 -20.41 18.65 3.95
C VAL A 393 -19.15 19.45 4.27
N ALA A 394 -19.06 20.70 3.81
CA ALA A 394 -18.03 21.63 4.22
C ALA A 394 -18.30 22.16 5.64
N PHE A 395 -17.25 22.52 6.36
CA PHE A 395 -17.40 23.17 7.66
C PHE A 395 -17.74 24.64 7.47
N GLU A 396 -18.79 25.09 8.14
CA GLU A 396 -19.22 26.48 8.14
C GLU A 396 -19.19 26.99 9.59
N SER A 397 -18.37 28.00 9.86
CA SER A 397 -18.27 28.61 11.19
C SER A 397 -19.61 29.23 11.60
N ASN A 398 -19.97 29.09 12.87
CA ASN A 398 -21.18 29.69 13.44
C ASN A 398 -21.18 31.22 13.28
N GLY A 399 -21.89 31.74 12.26
CA GLY A 399 -22.10 33.16 12.04
C GLY A 399 -23.45 33.42 11.40
N GLY A 400 -24.44 33.88 12.19
CA GLY A 400 -25.78 34.28 11.73
C GLY A 400 -26.88 33.22 11.94
N THR A 401 -28.14 33.66 11.83
CA THR A 401 -29.32 32.76 11.79
C THR A 401 -29.21 31.87 10.57
N ASP A 402 -28.85 30.63 10.84
CA ASP A 402 -28.48 29.67 9.82
C ASP A 402 -29.70 28.89 9.33
N GLU A 403 -30.11 29.17 8.11
CA GLU A 403 -31.21 28.48 7.42
C GLU A 403 -31.05 26.95 7.48
N SER A 404 -29.81 26.46 7.36
CA SER A 404 -29.52 25.02 7.40
C SER A 404 -29.82 24.40 8.76
N GLU A 405 -29.42 25.07 9.85
CA GLU A 405 -29.73 24.65 11.22
C GLU A 405 -31.23 24.69 11.49
N GLY A 406 -31.92 25.73 11.01
CA GLY A 406 -33.37 25.87 11.12
C GLY A 406 -34.11 24.72 10.45
N LEU A 407 -33.74 24.38 9.20
CA LEU A 407 -34.35 23.31 8.43
C LEU A 407 -34.04 21.92 9.02
N ALA A 408 -32.81 21.68 9.47
CA ALA A 408 -32.44 20.45 10.17
C ALA A 408 -33.21 20.28 11.48
N MET A 409 -33.38 21.37 12.24
CA MET A 409 -34.16 21.37 13.47
C MET A 409 -35.67 21.16 13.20
N GLU A 410 -36.22 21.70 12.10
CA GLU A 410 -37.59 21.42 11.65
C GLU A 410 -37.79 19.91 11.42
N VAL A 411 -36.89 19.28 10.66
CA VAL A 411 -36.92 17.83 10.41
C VAL A 411 -36.86 17.04 11.72
N LEU A 412 -35.90 17.36 12.58
CA LEU A 412 -35.70 16.65 13.84
C LEU A 412 -36.90 16.79 14.78
N LYS A 413 -37.51 17.98 14.90
CA LYS A 413 -38.75 18.20 15.68
C LYS A 413 -39.96 17.52 15.05
N GLY A 414 -39.98 17.39 13.73
CA GLY A 414 -40.98 16.59 13.03
C GLY A 414 -40.91 15.12 13.45
N ILE A 415 -39.70 14.56 13.49
CA ILE A 415 -39.45 13.15 13.85
C ILE A 415 -39.63 12.91 15.36
N PHE A 416 -39.04 13.76 16.20
CA PHE A 416 -39.05 13.71 17.66
C PHE A 416 -39.74 14.98 18.22
N PRO A 417 -41.08 15.00 18.31
CA PRO A 417 -41.81 16.17 18.78
C PRO A 417 -41.70 16.38 20.30
N ASP A 418 -41.35 15.34 21.05
CA ASP A 418 -41.05 15.44 22.48
C ASP A 418 -39.61 15.99 22.68
N PRO A 419 -39.43 17.08 23.44
CA PRO A 419 -38.10 17.68 23.62
C PRO A 419 -37.08 16.77 24.32
N GLU A 420 -37.51 15.91 25.25
CA GLU A 420 -36.59 14.98 25.93
C GLU A 420 -36.14 13.88 24.96
N GLU A 421 -37.06 13.33 24.16
CA GLU A 421 -36.76 12.37 23.10
C GLU A 421 -35.81 12.96 22.05
N LEU A 422 -36.06 14.18 21.60
CA LEU A 422 -35.21 14.91 20.66
C LEU A 422 -33.81 15.15 21.23
N GLN A 423 -33.72 15.62 22.48
CA GLN A 423 -32.44 15.88 23.14
C GLN A 423 -31.62 14.59 23.30
N PHE A 424 -32.29 13.48 23.65
CA PHE A 424 -31.64 12.18 23.73
C PHE A 424 -31.15 11.69 22.36
N ALA A 425 -31.95 11.84 21.30
CA ALA A 425 -31.53 11.50 19.94
C ALA A 425 -30.30 12.32 19.51
N LEU A 426 -30.30 13.63 19.76
CA LEU A 426 -29.15 14.51 19.49
C LEU A 426 -27.90 14.06 20.26
N ASN A 427 -28.03 13.69 21.54
CA ASN A 427 -26.92 13.13 22.31
C ASN A 427 -26.36 11.85 21.67
N ARG A 428 -27.22 10.92 21.23
CA ARG A 428 -26.79 9.69 20.54
C ARG A 428 -26.06 10.00 19.23
N PHE A 429 -26.61 10.89 18.40
CA PHE A 429 -26.04 11.20 17.09
C PHE A 429 -24.74 12.00 17.19
N CYS A 430 -24.61 12.92 18.16
CA CYS A 430 -23.39 13.74 18.27
C CYS A 430 -22.16 12.92 18.66
N LEU A 431 -22.34 11.81 19.37
CA LEU A 431 -21.26 10.88 19.69
C LEU A 431 -20.72 10.16 18.43
N CYS A 432 -21.44 10.17 17.32
CA CYS A 432 -20.93 9.70 16.03
C CYS A 432 -19.85 10.62 15.42
N LEU A 433 -19.59 11.78 16.01
CA LEU A 433 -18.50 12.66 15.57
C LEU A 433 -17.13 12.14 16.02
N GLU A 434 -17.02 11.42 17.13
CA GLU A 434 -15.75 10.88 17.63
C GLU A 434 -15.54 9.42 17.20
N GLY A 435 -14.28 9.06 16.94
CA GLY A 435 -13.81 7.70 16.64
C GLY A 435 -13.68 6.80 17.87
N TYR A 436 -14.40 7.07 18.96
CA TYR A 436 -14.25 6.34 20.22
C TYR A 436 -15.60 5.80 20.71
N ASN A 437 -15.73 4.49 20.91
CA ASN A 437 -16.97 3.87 21.37
C ASN A 437 -17.02 3.73 22.90
N ARG A 438 -17.26 4.87 23.57
CA ARG A 438 -17.39 4.96 25.05
C ARG A 438 -18.48 4.07 25.62
N GLU A 439 -19.52 3.82 24.83
CA GLU A 439 -20.80 3.34 25.32
C GLU A 439 -20.96 1.84 25.15
N GLN A 440 -20.26 1.26 24.18
CA GLN A 440 -20.39 -0.15 23.80
C GLN A 440 -21.85 -0.53 23.49
N MET A 441 -22.62 0.38 22.91
CA MET A 441 -24.06 0.22 22.70
C MET A 441 -24.44 0.02 21.23
N ILE A 442 -25.57 -0.66 21.03
CA ILE A 442 -26.33 -0.71 19.78
C ILE A 442 -27.67 0.02 19.98
N THR A 443 -28.07 0.83 19.00
CA THR A 443 -29.32 1.60 19.07
C THR A 443 -30.33 1.05 18.09
N PHE A 444 -31.48 0.58 18.57
CA PHE A 444 -32.61 0.31 17.69
C PHE A 444 -33.36 1.60 17.41
N ALA A 445 -33.30 2.05 16.16
CA ALA A 445 -34.22 3.04 15.61
C ALA A 445 -35.53 2.31 15.30
N TYR A 446 -36.40 2.25 16.29
CA TYR A 446 -37.64 1.48 16.26
C TYR A 446 -38.81 2.37 15.87
N GLY A 447 -39.70 1.89 15.01
CA GLY A 447 -41.00 2.55 14.86
C GLY A 447 -42.01 1.66 14.18
N TYR A 448 -43.14 1.44 14.83
CA TYR A 448 -44.14 0.43 14.46
C TYR A 448 -44.73 0.60 13.06
N THR A 449 -44.86 1.83 12.57
CA THR A 449 -45.43 2.12 11.25
C THR A 449 -44.36 2.41 10.21
N ALA A 450 -44.66 2.20 8.93
CA ALA A 450 -43.86 2.78 7.85
C ALA A 450 -44.00 4.32 7.82
N SER A 451 -43.10 4.99 7.10
CA SER A 451 -43.11 6.45 6.90
C SER A 451 -42.97 7.26 8.19
N ASN A 452 -42.00 6.94 9.03
CA ASN A 452 -41.73 7.64 10.30
C ASN A 452 -40.41 8.43 10.31
N GLY A 453 -39.76 8.58 9.16
CA GLY A 453 -38.54 9.38 9.02
C GLY A 453 -37.25 8.68 9.44
N LYS A 454 -37.30 7.40 9.84
CA LYS A 454 -36.11 6.59 10.20
C LYS A 454 -35.05 6.58 9.10
N SER A 455 -35.38 5.99 7.95
CA SER A 455 -34.44 5.85 6.82
C SER A 455 -34.00 7.20 6.28
N TYR A 456 -34.91 8.19 6.25
CA TYR A 456 -34.60 9.55 5.83
C TYR A 456 -33.53 10.18 6.74
N LEU A 457 -33.70 10.11 8.06
CA LEU A 457 -32.71 10.68 9.00
C LEU A 457 -31.37 9.94 8.95
N MET A 458 -31.38 8.60 8.86
CA MET A 458 -30.14 7.83 8.74
C MET A 458 -29.35 8.21 7.48
N GLU A 459 -30.04 8.43 6.36
CA GLU A 459 -29.41 8.85 5.10
C GLU A 459 -28.88 10.29 5.19
N ARG A 460 -29.59 11.21 5.83
CA ARG A 460 -29.09 12.57 6.07
C ARG A 460 -27.87 12.60 6.99
N LEU A 461 -27.84 11.74 8.02
CA LEU A 461 -26.65 11.56 8.87
C LEU A 461 -25.48 10.97 8.09
N ARG A 462 -25.73 9.97 7.23
CA ARG A 462 -24.74 9.39 6.31
C ARG A 462 -24.16 10.46 5.38
N GLN A 463 -25.02 11.29 4.80
CA GLN A 463 -24.62 12.41 3.94
C GLN A 463 -23.78 13.44 4.70
N ALA A 464 -24.15 13.78 5.93
CA ALA A 464 -23.37 14.72 6.76
C ALA A 464 -21.99 14.16 7.13
N LEU A 465 -21.93 12.89 7.56
CA LEU A 465 -20.69 12.26 8.04
C LEU A 465 -19.77 11.77 6.92
N GLY A 466 -20.24 11.63 5.68
CA GLY A 466 -19.43 11.27 4.52
C GLY A 466 -18.67 9.96 4.73
N ASP A 467 -17.35 9.99 4.55
CA ASP A 467 -16.47 8.82 4.65
C ASP A 467 -16.53 8.15 6.03
N TYR A 468 -16.87 8.89 7.09
CA TYR A 468 -17.01 8.37 8.45
C TYR A 468 -18.29 7.54 8.65
N SER A 469 -19.12 7.40 7.63
CA SER A 469 -20.37 6.63 7.68
C SER A 469 -20.34 5.39 6.79
N GLY A 470 -21.18 4.41 7.12
CA GLY A 470 -21.36 3.21 6.31
C GLY A 470 -22.65 2.45 6.64
N THR A 471 -22.93 1.44 5.83
CA THR A 471 -24.01 0.49 6.07
C THR A 471 -23.49 -0.93 6.11
N PHE A 472 -24.25 -1.83 6.71
CA PHE A 472 -23.89 -3.24 6.76
C PHE A 472 -25.16 -4.11 6.64
N PRO A 473 -25.03 -5.36 6.15
CA PRO A 473 -26.17 -6.26 6.04
C PRO A 473 -26.61 -6.72 7.43
N VAL A 474 -27.94 -6.76 7.64
CA VAL A 474 -28.51 -7.18 8.93
C VAL A 474 -28.18 -8.62 9.31
N THR A 475 -27.87 -9.46 8.32
CA THR A 475 -27.40 -10.84 8.51
C THR A 475 -26.12 -10.91 9.34
N LEU A 476 -25.36 -9.83 9.45
CA LEU A 476 -24.21 -9.74 10.36
C LEU A 476 -24.64 -9.84 11.83
N LEU A 477 -25.84 -9.34 12.16
CA LEU A 477 -26.40 -9.35 13.51
C LEU A 477 -27.33 -10.53 13.78
N THR A 478 -27.81 -11.23 12.75
CA THR A 478 -28.77 -12.34 12.90
C THR A 478 -28.21 -13.70 12.48
N GLY A 479 -27.12 -13.71 11.71
CA GLY A 479 -26.49 -14.92 11.20
C GLY A 479 -25.50 -15.56 12.17
N LYS A 480 -24.93 -16.68 11.74
CA LYS A 480 -23.80 -17.33 12.44
C LYS A 480 -22.52 -16.54 12.22
N MET A 481 -21.67 -16.53 13.25
CA MET A 481 -20.30 -16.03 13.13
C MET A 481 -19.53 -16.89 12.14
N LYS A 482 -18.87 -16.23 11.18
CA LYS A 482 -17.90 -16.88 10.30
C LYS A 482 -16.67 -17.32 11.08
N GLY A 483 -16.02 -18.40 10.66
CA GLY A 483 -14.81 -18.91 11.30
C GLY A 483 -13.64 -17.92 11.27
N ALA A 484 -12.73 -18.02 12.23
CA ALA A 484 -11.49 -17.25 12.24
C ALA A 484 -10.69 -17.55 10.95
N GLY A 485 -10.44 -16.51 10.13
CA GLY A 485 -9.74 -16.61 8.83
C GLY A 485 -10.63 -16.56 7.59
N GLU A 486 -11.96 -16.66 7.75
CA GLU A 486 -12.90 -16.47 6.64
C GLU A 486 -12.97 -14.99 6.20
N ALA A 487 -13.08 -14.77 4.89
CA ALA A 487 -13.28 -13.43 4.37
C ALA A 487 -14.62 -12.85 4.84
N ASN A 488 -14.55 -11.68 5.45
CA ASN A 488 -15.72 -10.95 5.92
C ASN A 488 -15.61 -9.48 5.48
N SER A 489 -15.91 -9.24 4.20
CA SER A 489 -15.90 -7.90 3.60
C SER A 489 -16.82 -6.93 4.34
N SER A 490 -17.97 -7.40 4.86
CA SER A 490 -18.89 -6.57 5.64
C SER A 490 -18.26 -6.06 6.93
N LEU A 491 -17.38 -6.82 7.59
CA LEU A 491 -16.63 -6.33 8.75
C LEU A 491 -15.57 -5.31 8.36
N VAL A 492 -14.91 -5.46 7.19
CA VAL A 492 -13.89 -4.51 6.72
C VAL A 492 -14.46 -3.10 6.54
N GLU A 493 -15.73 -2.98 6.17
CA GLU A 493 -16.42 -1.69 6.04
C GLU A 493 -16.50 -0.89 7.34
N PHE A 494 -16.40 -1.53 8.51
CA PHE A 494 -16.41 -0.84 9.81
C PHE A 494 -15.11 -0.10 10.10
N ASN A 495 -14.04 -0.38 9.36
CA ASN A 495 -12.73 0.20 9.61
C ASN A 495 -12.78 1.73 9.54
N LYS A 496 -12.42 2.38 10.65
CA LYS A 496 -12.38 3.85 10.83
C LYS A 496 -13.74 4.56 10.68
N LYS A 497 -14.85 3.83 10.57
CA LYS A 497 -16.20 4.43 10.58
C LYS A 497 -16.56 4.91 11.96
N ARG A 498 -17.44 5.91 12.03
CA ARG A 498 -17.98 6.50 13.26
C ARG A 498 -19.50 6.31 13.37
N PHE A 499 -20.18 6.15 12.24
CA PHE A 499 -21.62 5.85 12.17
C PHE A 499 -21.88 4.67 11.24
N MET A 500 -22.52 3.63 11.76
CA MET A 500 -22.90 2.45 11.00
C MET A 500 -24.37 2.17 11.21
N TYR A 501 -25.13 1.94 10.13
CA TYR A 501 -26.51 1.50 10.26
C TYR A 501 -26.89 0.37 9.31
N CYS A 502 -27.89 -0.40 9.69
CA CYS A 502 -28.49 -1.41 8.83
C CYS A 502 -30.02 -1.26 8.78
N SER A 503 -30.60 -1.79 7.72
CA SER A 503 -32.05 -1.93 7.57
C SER A 503 -32.59 -3.11 8.40
N GLU A 504 -33.91 -3.28 8.34
CA GLU A 504 -34.71 -4.15 9.20
C GLU A 504 -34.29 -5.62 9.19
N PRO A 505 -34.13 -6.27 10.37
CA PRO A 505 -34.04 -7.72 10.47
C PRO A 505 -35.32 -8.39 9.98
N GLU A 506 -35.21 -9.56 9.35
CA GLU A 506 -36.39 -10.33 8.94
C GLU A 506 -37.29 -10.62 10.15
N ALA A 507 -38.61 -10.58 9.94
CA ALA A 507 -39.58 -10.86 11.00
C ALA A 507 -39.33 -12.26 11.60
N GLY A 508 -39.18 -12.32 12.93
CA GLY A 508 -38.88 -13.56 13.64
C GLY A 508 -37.40 -13.95 13.70
N SER A 509 -36.50 -13.19 13.05
CA SER A 509 -35.06 -13.39 13.21
C SER A 509 -34.62 -13.08 14.64
N LYS A 510 -33.65 -13.87 15.13
CA LYS A 510 -33.02 -13.66 16.43
C LYS A 510 -31.72 -12.88 16.26
N LEU A 511 -31.47 -11.95 17.17
CA LEU A 511 -30.24 -11.21 17.31
C LEU A 511 -29.16 -12.14 17.90
N ASN A 512 -28.05 -12.28 17.20
CA ASN A 512 -26.87 -12.96 17.69
C ASN A 512 -26.17 -12.07 18.73
N THR A 513 -26.44 -12.35 20.01
CA THR A 513 -25.98 -11.50 21.11
C THR A 513 -24.46 -11.53 21.29
N ASN A 514 -23.80 -12.63 20.93
CA ASN A 514 -22.34 -12.70 20.89
C ASN A 514 -21.75 -11.77 19.83
N TYR A 515 -22.37 -11.71 18.65
CA TYR A 515 -21.96 -10.78 17.60
C TYR A 515 -22.14 -9.32 18.01
N VAL A 516 -23.23 -9.00 18.71
CA VAL A 516 -23.44 -7.65 19.26
C VAL A 516 -22.34 -7.29 20.25
N LYS A 517 -21.99 -8.19 21.19
CA LYS A 517 -20.91 -7.96 22.16
C LYS A 517 -19.56 -7.73 21.47
N LEU A 518 -19.26 -8.55 20.45
CA LEU A 518 -18.06 -8.42 19.63
C LEU A 518 -18.01 -7.05 18.94
N LEU A 519 -19.07 -6.70 18.18
CA LEU A 519 -19.13 -5.45 17.42
C LEU A 519 -19.07 -4.20 18.28
N THR A 520 -19.64 -4.22 19.48
CA THR A 520 -19.68 -3.03 20.33
C THR A 520 -18.53 -2.93 21.32
N GLY A 521 -17.81 -4.03 21.60
CA GLY A 521 -16.83 -4.09 22.69
C GLY A 521 -15.39 -4.33 22.27
N ASP A 522 -15.16 -5.24 21.33
CA ASP A 522 -13.83 -5.81 21.09
C ASP A 522 -13.25 -5.36 19.75
N LYS A 523 -11.93 -5.50 19.62
CA LYS A 523 -11.27 -5.36 18.33
C LYS A 523 -11.50 -6.61 17.49
N ILE A 524 -11.79 -6.40 16.22
CA ILE A 524 -12.18 -7.47 15.31
C ILE A 524 -11.11 -7.66 14.26
N LYS A 525 -10.71 -8.90 14.01
CA LYS A 525 -9.88 -9.23 12.85
C LYS A 525 -10.78 -9.56 11.68
N ALA A 526 -10.57 -8.89 10.55
CA ALA A 526 -11.32 -9.15 9.32
C ALA A 526 -10.42 -9.08 8.10
N ARG A 527 -10.73 -9.92 7.11
CA ARG A 527 -10.03 -9.98 5.82
C ARG A 527 -10.97 -9.59 4.70
N GLY A 528 -10.51 -8.68 3.85
CA GLY A 528 -11.25 -8.25 2.65
C GLY A 528 -11.28 -9.34 1.59
N LEU A 529 -12.24 -9.26 0.67
CA LEU A 529 -12.29 -10.14 -0.49
C LEU A 529 -11.01 -9.92 -1.34
N TYR A 530 -10.36 -11.01 -1.77
CA TYR A 530 -9.08 -10.99 -2.51
C TYR A 530 -7.91 -10.32 -1.77
N SER A 531 -8.04 -10.10 -0.46
CA SER A 531 -6.93 -9.61 0.36
C SER A 531 -6.21 -10.79 1.01
N ASP A 532 -4.89 -10.77 0.91
CA ASP A 532 -3.95 -11.64 1.62
C ASP A 532 -3.67 -11.15 3.06
N LYS A 533 -4.14 -9.95 3.42
CA LYS A 533 -3.86 -9.30 4.71
C LYS A 533 -5.11 -9.18 5.58
N GLU A 534 -5.00 -9.63 6.83
CA GLU A 534 -5.99 -9.33 7.86
C GLU A 534 -5.83 -7.90 8.37
N LYS A 535 -6.95 -7.26 8.69
CA LYS A 535 -7.01 -5.95 9.35
C LYS A 535 -7.59 -6.10 10.75
N GLU A 536 -6.97 -5.44 11.71
CA GLU A 536 -7.53 -5.26 13.05
C GLU A 536 -8.39 -3.99 13.06
N ILE A 537 -9.66 -4.14 13.40
CA ILE A 537 -10.69 -3.11 13.36
C ILE A 537 -11.09 -2.81 14.80
N SER A 538 -10.76 -1.62 15.26
CA SER A 538 -11.22 -1.12 16.55
C SER A 538 -12.67 -0.62 16.45
N PRO A 539 -13.49 -0.75 17.52
CA PRO A 539 -14.84 -0.23 17.54
C PRO A 539 -14.83 1.30 17.67
N THR A 540 -14.65 2.00 16.54
CA THR A 540 -14.67 3.47 16.45
C THR A 540 -16.07 4.03 16.15
N TYR A 541 -17.04 3.14 15.91
CA TYR A 541 -18.37 3.43 15.38
C TYR A 541 -19.49 3.28 16.41
N LYS A 542 -20.63 3.91 16.11
CA LYS A 542 -21.91 3.71 16.80
C LYS A 542 -22.86 3.03 15.84
N ILE A 543 -23.53 1.98 16.32
CA ILE A 543 -24.40 1.13 15.50
C ILE A 543 -25.87 1.54 15.71
N PHE A 544 -26.58 1.71 14.59
CA PHE A 544 -28.02 1.94 14.54
C PHE A 544 -28.71 0.84 13.72
N VAL A 545 -29.75 0.24 14.26
CA VAL A 545 -30.54 -0.80 13.58
C VAL A 545 -31.94 -0.23 13.35
N CYS A 546 -32.29 0.00 12.10
CA CYS A 546 -33.64 0.44 11.76
C CYS A 546 -34.58 -0.76 11.77
N CYS A 547 -35.68 -0.72 12.50
CA CYS A 547 -36.65 -1.82 12.53
C CYS A 547 -38.09 -1.35 12.79
N ASN A 548 -39.07 -2.09 12.28
CA ASN A 548 -40.48 -1.89 12.59
C ASN A 548 -40.97 -2.88 13.66
N ALA A 549 -40.28 -4.00 13.83
CA ALA A 549 -40.39 -4.91 14.97
C ALA A 549 -39.02 -5.10 15.64
N LEU A 550 -38.99 -5.13 16.97
CA LEU A 550 -37.77 -5.42 17.70
C LEU A 550 -37.43 -6.93 17.59
N PRO A 551 -36.20 -7.32 17.23
CA PRO A 551 -35.83 -8.73 17.10
C PRO A 551 -35.74 -9.40 18.47
N ASN A 552 -35.98 -10.70 18.58
CA ASN A 552 -35.73 -11.42 19.84
C ASN A 552 -34.23 -11.74 19.98
N PHE A 553 -33.76 -12.03 21.18
CA PHE A 553 -32.38 -12.47 21.41
C PHE A 553 -32.25 -13.97 21.19
N ASP A 554 -31.08 -14.42 20.73
CA ASP A 554 -30.72 -15.83 20.77
C ASP A 554 -30.52 -16.31 22.22
N VAL A 555 -29.81 -15.53 23.02
CA VAL A 555 -29.53 -15.74 24.44
C VAL A 555 -29.62 -14.40 25.17
N TYR A 556 -30.26 -14.38 26.34
CA TYR A 556 -30.30 -13.19 27.20
C TYR A 556 -29.20 -13.25 28.27
N ASP A 557 -28.55 -12.11 28.52
CA ASP A 557 -27.77 -11.85 29.72
C ASP A 557 -27.68 -10.35 30.04
N GLU A 558 -27.22 -9.99 31.24
CA GLU A 558 -27.04 -8.59 31.65
C GLU A 558 -25.99 -7.86 30.79
N GLY A 559 -25.07 -8.61 30.17
CA GLY A 559 -24.10 -8.10 29.22
C GLY A 559 -24.76 -7.58 27.94
N ILE A 560 -25.72 -8.27 27.34
CA ILE A 560 -26.49 -7.73 26.22
C ILE A 560 -27.41 -6.61 26.70
N ALA A 561 -28.06 -6.76 27.86
CA ALA A 561 -29.01 -5.79 28.39
C ALA A 561 -28.43 -4.37 28.50
N ARG A 562 -27.20 -4.23 28.99
CA ARG A 562 -26.53 -2.92 29.10
C ARG A 562 -26.17 -2.28 27.75
N ARG A 563 -26.08 -3.06 26.67
CA ARG A 563 -25.68 -2.60 25.32
C ARG A 563 -26.86 -2.13 24.47
N ILE A 564 -28.09 -2.49 24.82
CA ILE A 564 -29.29 -2.14 24.03
C ILE A 564 -29.76 -0.72 24.37
N ARG A 565 -29.98 0.12 23.35
CA ARG A 565 -30.67 1.41 23.45
C ARG A 565 -31.79 1.49 22.43
N LEU A 566 -32.87 2.19 22.79
CA LEU A 566 -34.02 2.38 21.90
C LEU A 566 -34.18 3.87 21.58
N LEU A 567 -34.43 4.16 20.31
CA LEU A 567 -34.94 5.43 19.82
C LEU A 567 -36.25 5.14 19.12
N GLU A 568 -37.37 5.56 19.72
CA GLU A 568 -38.70 5.31 19.15
C GLU A 568 -39.12 6.45 18.22
N TYR A 569 -39.50 6.09 17.00
CA TYR A 569 -39.99 6.99 15.95
C TYR A 569 -41.52 6.89 15.91
N ARG A 570 -42.17 7.68 16.76
CA ARG A 570 -43.64 7.70 16.95
C ARG A 570 -44.40 8.45 15.87
N THR A 571 -43.75 9.41 15.23
CA THR A 571 -44.38 10.25 14.20
C THR A 571 -44.61 9.45 12.93
N ARG A 572 -45.77 9.64 12.28
CA ARG A 572 -46.05 9.14 10.93
C ARG A 572 -46.21 10.31 9.95
N PHE A 573 -45.46 10.30 8.87
CA PHE A 573 -45.55 11.28 7.78
C PHE A 573 -46.49 10.77 6.70
N CYS A 574 -47.51 11.55 6.35
CA CYS A 574 -48.52 11.20 5.35
C CYS A 574 -49.13 12.45 4.69
N ASP A 575 -49.80 12.28 3.55
CA ASP A 575 -50.37 13.41 2.78
C ASP A 575 -51.55 14.11 3.48
N ASN A 576 -52.25 13.40 4.38
CA ASN A 576 -53.43 13.93 5.08
C ASN A 576 -53.37 13.60 6.59
N PRO A 577 -52.57 14.35 7.37
CA PRO A 577 -52.41 14.09 8.80
C PRO A 577 -53.69 14.44 9.58
N LYS A 578 -54.20 13.47 10.35
CA LYS A 578 -55.41 13.64 11.18
C LYS A 578 -55.16 13.32 12.65
N LYS A 579 -54.25 12.38 12.94
CA LYS A 579 -53.94 11.95 14.31
C LYS A 579 -52.88 12.84 14.95
N LYS A 580 -52.82 12.85 16.29
CA LYS A 580 -51.85 13.63 17.08
C LYS A 580 -50.39 13.39 16.66
N ASN A 581 -50.05 12.15 16.30
CA ASN A 581 -48.71 11.74 15.88
C ASN A 581 -48.52 11.72 14.35
N GLU A 582 -49.49 12.23 13.57
CA GLU A 582 -49.34 12.37 12.13
C GLU A 582 -48.80 13.76 11.78
N ARG A 583 -47.95 13.82 10.75
CA ARG A 583 -47.38 15.05 10.19
C ARG A 583 -47.49 15.00 8.67
N LEU A 584 -47.50 16.17 8.03
CA LEU A 584 -47.52 16.25 6.57
C LEU A 584 -46.21 15.68 6.00
N LEU A 585 -46.32 14.81 4.99
CA LEU A 585 -45.17 14.33 4.25
C LEU A 585 -44.62 15.47 3.39
N LYS A 586 -43.42 15.97 3.73
CA LYS A 586 -42.68 16.92 2.91
C LYS A 586 -41.65 16.17 2.06
N LYS A 587 -41.61 16.48 0.76
CA LYS A 587 -40.56 16.03 -0.15
C LYS A 587 -39.54 17.16 -0.25
N TYR A 588 -38.28 16.84 0.04
CA TYR A 588 -37.19 17.80 -0.02
C TYR A 588 -36.46 17.66 -1.35
N THR A 589 -35.97 18.76 -1.91
CA THR A 589 -35.06 18.73 -3.07
C THR A 589 -33.66 18.27 -2.66
N ILE A 590 -32.80 17.96 -3.63
CA ILE A 590 -31.40 17.57 -3.36
C ILE A 590 -30.67 18.69 -2.61
N GLU A 591 -30.92 19.95 -2.96
CA GLU A 591 -30.34 21.13 -2.32
C GLU A 591 -30.84 21.28 -0.88
N GLU A 592 -32.13 21.08 -0.63
CA GLU A 592 -32.69 21.08 0.73
C GLU A 592 -32.14 19.92 1.56
N GLU A 593 -31.98 18.73 0.99
CA GLU A 593 -31.38 17.58 1.68
C GLU A 593 -29.93 17.84 2.06
N LEU A 594 -29.15 18.48 1.18
CA LEU A 594 -27.78 18.92 1.49
C LEU A 594 -27.78 20.02 2.56
N CYS A 595 -28.73 20.94 2.50
CA CYS A 595 -28.93 21.98 3.52
C CYS A 595 -29.23 21.34 4.89
N ILE A 596 -30.10 20.33 4.93
CA ILE A 596 -30.40 19.56 6.15
C ILE A 596 -29.14 18.84 6.65
N ALA A 597 -28.35 18.21 5.78
CA ALA A 597 -27.10 17.55 6.19
C ALA A 597 -26.09 18.54 6.81
N ARG A 598 -25.95 19.74 6.24
CA ARG A 598 -25.13 20.83 6.81
C ARG A 598 -25.64 21.26 8.18
N GLY A 599 -26.95 21.48 8.30
CA GLY A 599 -27.58 21.86 9.55
C GLY A 599 -27.45 20.79 10.64
N LEU A 600 -27.61 19.51 10.28
CA LEU A 600 -27.38 18.38 11.18
C LEU A 600 -25.95 18.41 11.69
N MET A 601 -24.94 18.54 10.82
CA MET A 601 -23.54 18.58 11.25
C MET A 601 -23.28 19.70 12.28
N LYS A 602 -23.82 20.90 12.05
CA LYS A 602 -23.71 22.02 13.00
C LYS A 602 -24.37 21.73 14.34
N LEU A 603 -25.60 21.20 14.32
CA LEU A 603 -26.31 20.78 15.52
C LEU A 603 -25.53 19.71 16.29
N LEU A 604 -24.94 18.73 15.59
CA LEU A 604 -24.16 17.67 16.21
C LEU A 604 -22.88 18.23 16.86
N ILE A 605 -22.14 19.14 16.21
CA ILE A 605 -20.93 19.75 16.78
C ILE A 605 -21.27 20.58 18.01
N LYS A 606 -22.34 21.41 17.94
CA LYS A 606 -22.84 22.17 19.08
C LYS A 606 -23.24 21.26 20.24
N GLN A 607 -23.98 20.20 19.95
CA GLN A 607 -24.41 19.23 20.96
C GLN A 607 -23.22 18.49 21.57
N TYR A 608 -22.26 18.05 20.76
CA TYR A 608 -21.06 17.38 21.24
C TYR A 608 -20.25 18.29 22.16
N THR A 609 -20.12 19.57 21.83
CA THR A 609 -19.45 20.56 22.68
C THR A 609 -20.12 20.68 24.05
N SER A 610 -21.45 20.81 24.07
CA SER A 610 -22.26 20.88 25.30
C SER A 610 -22.13 19.59 26.13
N LEU A 611 -22.23 18.44 25.46
CA LEU A 611 -22.11 17.13 26.10
C LEU A 611 -20.70 16.88 26.64
N LYS A 612 -19.65 17.35 25.97
CA LYS A 612 -18.29 17.28 26.49
C LYS A 612 -18.11 18.13 27.75
N GLN A 613 -18.66 19.35 27.77
CA GLN A 613 -18.58 20.26 28.92
C GLN A 613 -19.27 19.67 30.17
N ASN A 614 -20.33 18.90 30.00
CA ASN A 614 -21.02 18.25 31.12
C ASN A 614 -20.41 16.89 31.54
N GLY A 615 -19.28 16.50 30.94
CA GLY A 615 -18.59 15.24 31.23
C GLY A 615 -19.22 14.01 30.57
N TYR A 616 -19.83 14.18 29.39
CA TYR A 616 -20.54 13.15 28.63
C TYR A 616 -21.71 12.52 29.38
N LYS A 617 -22.35 13.28 30.28
CA LYS A 617 -23.46 12.82 31.10
C LYS A 617 -24.78 13.20 30.45
N TYR A 618 -25.63 12.20 30.22
CA TYR A 618 -27.00 12.40 29.75
C TYR A 618 -27.89 11.23 30.19
N SER A 619 -29.20 11.49 30.33
CA SER A 619 -30.18 10.50 30.77
C SER A 619 -31.09 10.10 29.62
N GLU A 620 -31.49 8.83 29.62
CA GLU A 620 -32.53 8.32 28.73
C GLU A 620 -33.93 8.78 29.17
N PRO A 621 -34.78 9.25 28.25
CA PRO A 621 -36.16 9.62 28.55
C PRO A 621 -36.94 8.46 29.15
N LYS A 622 -37.87 8.75 30.07
CA LYS A 622 -38.69 7.73 30.75
C LYS A 622 -39.42 6.82 29.76
N ALA A 623 -39.88 7.38 28.65
CA ALA A 623 -40.59 6.66 27.61
C ALA A 623 -39.71 5.56 26.98
N PHE A 624 -38.49 5.91 26.54
CA PHE A 624 -37.54 4.97 25.95
C PHE A 624 -37.02 3.96 26.98
N SER A 625 -36.76 4.40 28.21
CA SER A 625 -36.31 3.51 29.28
C SER A 625 -37.36 2.47 29.64
N SER A 626 -38.63 2.87 29.70
CA SER A 626 -39.75 1.95 29.98
C SER A 626 -39.93 0.94 28.85
N MET A 627 -39.85 1.39 27.59
CA MET A 627 -39.88 0.50 26.43
C MET A 627 -38.70 -0.48 26.42
N ARG A 628 -37.49 -0.01 26.74
CA ARG A 628 -36.31 -0.87 26.82
C ARG A 628 -36.49 -1.93 27.88
N LYS A 629 -36.97 -1.57 29.07
CA LYS A 629 -37.23 -2.53 30.16
C LYS A 629 -38.23 -3.59 29.72
N LEU A 630 -39.33 -3.19 29.07
CA LEU A 630 -40.32 -4.15 28.57
C LEU A 630 -39.70 -5.11 27.56
N TYR A 631 -38.98 -4.58 26.57
CA TYR A 631 -38.31 -5.39 25.55
C TYR A 631 -37.26 -6.34 26.14
N LEU A 632 -36.46 -5.89 27.11
CA LEU A 632 -35.49 -6.75 27.78
C LEU A 632 -36.20 -7.85 28.57
N ASN A 633 -37.29 -7.53 29.28
CA ASN A 633 -38.07 -8.51 30.04
C ASN A 633 -38.75 -9.54 29.12
N ASP A 634 -39.23 -9.14 27.94
CA ASP A 634 -39.79 -10.07 26.95
C ASP A 634 -38.75 -11.06 26.40
N ASN A 635 -37.46 -10.73 26.53
CA ASN A 635 -36.35 -11.60 26.14
C ASN A 635 -35.71 -12.34 27.33
N LYS A 636 -36.08 -12.02 28.57
CA LYS A 636 -35.64 -12.79 29.75
C LYS A 636 -36.38 -14.12 29.76
N ASP A 637 -35.64 -15.21 29.96
CA ASP A 637 -36.25 -16.49 30.26
C ASP A 637 -36.57 -16.58 31.77
N VAL A 638 -37.57 -15.80 32.18
CA VAL A 638 -37.97 -15.66 33.59
C VAL A 638 -38.38 -17.01 34.20
N ILE A 639 -38.88 -17.95 33.39
CA ILE A 639 -39.29 -19.26 33.87
C ILE A 639 -38.06 -20.10 34.19
N THR A 640 -37.07 -20.13 33.29
CA THR A 640 -35.80 -20.84 33.54
C THR A 640 -35.05 -20.27 34.74
N ASP A 641 -34.94 -18.94 34.84
CA ASP A 641 -34.30 -18.29 35.98
C ASP A 641 -35.00 -18.65 37.30
N LEU A 642 -36.34 -18.59 37.33
CA LEU A 642 -37.13 -18.98 38.52
C LEU A 642 -36.91 -20.46 38.88
N LEU A 643 -36.90 -21.35 37.89
CA LEU A 643 -36.68 -22.77 38.13
C LEU A 643 -35.28 -23.02 38.69
N LEU A 644 -34.24 -22.39 38.13
CA LEU A 644 -32.86 -22.53 38.62
C LEU A 644 -32.66 -21.94 40.02
N GLU A 645 -33.24 -20.78 40.31
CA GLU A 645 -33.13 -20.12 41.62
C GLU A 645 -33.83 -20.90 42.74
N ASN A 646 -34.91 -21.62 42.41
CA ASN A 646 -35.71 -22.37 43.37
C ASN A 646 -35.52 -23.89 43.25
N TYR A 647 -34.52 -24.34 42.48
CA TYR A 647 -34.19 -25.75 42.36
C TYR A 647 -33.41 -26.22 43.57
N GLU A 648 -33.92 -27.26 44.22
CA GLU A 648 -33.24 -27.99 45.29
C GLU A 648 -33.25 -29.48 44.94
N GLN A 649 -32.08 -30.12 44.99
CA GLN A 649 -31.96 -31.56 44.74
C GLN A 649 -32.42 -32.33 45.99
N GLY A 650 -33.49 -33.10 45.85
CA GLY A 650 -34.04 -34.00 46.89
C GLY A 650 -33.66 -35.47 46.67
N ASP A 651 -34.19 -36.36 47.51
CA ASP A 651 -34.01 -37.81 47.40
C ASP A 651 -35.02 -38.42 46.38
N ASP A 652 -34.89 -39.71 46.02
CA ASP A 652 -35.77 -40.45 45.08
C ASP A 652 -37.28 -40.42 45.40
N LYS A 653 -37.65 -39.89 46.57
CA LYS A 653 -39.05 -39.76 47.03
C LYS A 653 -39.60 -38.33 46.89
N ASP A 654 -38.73 -37.36 46.64
CA ASP A 654 -39.09 -35.96 46.49
C ASP A 654 -39.40 -35.67 45.03
N TYR A 655 -40.68 -35.41 44.73
CA TYR A 655 -41.12 -35.09 43.38
C TYR A 655 -42.10 -33.92 43.39
N VAL A 656 -42.04 -33.10 42.35
CA VAL A 656 -43.00 -32.03 42.11
C VAL A 656 -43.79 -32.37 40.86
N LYS A 657 -45.12 -32.33 40.95
CA LYS A 657 -45.95 -32.59 39.77
C LYS A 657 -45.85 -31.42 38.81
N LEU A 658 -45.70 -31.75 37.53
CA LEU A 658 -45.69 -30.75 36.47
C LEU A 658 -46.98 -29.91 36.44
N THR A 659 -48.12 -30.47 36.87
CA THR A 659 -49.39 -29.75 37.02
C THR A 659 -49.32 -28.64 38.06
N ASP A 660 -48.58 -28.86 39.14
CA ASP A 660 -48.51 -27.93 40.27
C ASP A 660 -47.62 -26.75 39.89
N ILE A 661 -46.49 -27.00 39.20
CA ILE A 661 -45.65 -25.96 38.59
C ILE A 661 -46.48 -25.10 37.63
N LYS A 662 -47.26 -25.73 36.74
CA LYS A 662 -48.10 -25.02 35.76
C LYS A 662 -49.16 -24.16 36.44
N ASN A 663 -49.79 -24.65 37.50
CA ASN A 663 -50.82 -23.91 38.24
C ASN A 663 -50.23 -22.71 39.00
N THR A 664 -49.08 -22.89 39.64
CA THR A 664 -48.38 -21.80 40.35
C THR A 664 -47.96 -20.68 39.40
N LEU A 665 -47.41 -21.03 38.23
CA LEU A 665 -47.02 -20.03 37.22
C LEU A 665 -48.23 -19.29 36.63
N LYS A 666 -49.35 -19.98 36.40
CA LYS A 666 -50.61 -19.34 36.00
C LYS A 666 -51.13 -18.37 37.07
N GLN A 667 -51.08 -18.76 38.34
CA GLN A 667 -51.45 -17.87 39.46
C GLN A 667 -50.53 -16.64 39.54
N GLY A 668 -49.25 -16.79 39.20
CA GLY A 668 -48.28 -15.71 39.07
C GLY A 668 -48.44 -14.82 37.83
N GLY A 669 -49.41 -15.09 36.96
CA GLY A 669 -49.70 -14.27 35.77
C GLY A 669 -48.92 -14.65 34.50
N ILE A 670 -48.22 -15.80 34.48
CA ILE A 670 -47.53 -16.30 33.28
C ILE A 670 -48.56 -16.80 32.25
N LYS A 671 -48.37 -16.45 30.97
CA LYS A 671 -49.31 -16.80 29.89
C LYS A 671 -49.30 -18.30 29.61
N GLU A 672 -50.49 -18.85 29.33
CA GLU A 672 -50.71 -20.29 29.16
C GLU A 672 -49.86 -20.95 28.06
N LYS A 673 -49.52 -20.21 26.99
CA LYS A 673 -48.62 -20.69 25.91
C LYS A 673 -47.20 -20.97 26.41
N ASP A 674 -46.71 -20.18 27.38
CA ASP A 674 -45.35 -20.30 27.92
C ASP A 674 -45.30 -21.43 28.96
N VAL A 675 -46.46 -21.70 29.60
CA VAL A 675 -46.70 -22.81 30.52
C VAL A 675 -46.71 -24.19 29.82
N ILE A 676 -47.13 -24.26 28.55
CA ILE A 676 -47.18 -25.52 27.78
C ILE A 676 -45.76 -26.06 27.51
N SER A 677 -44.79 -25.17 27.32
CA SER A 677 -43.39 -25.49 27.00
C SER A 677 -42.56 -25.97 28.20
N ILE A 678 -43.09 -25.88 29.42
CA ILE A 678 -42.36 -26.16 30.68
C ILE A 678 -41.81 -27.57 30.74
N LYS A 679 -42.53 -28.58 30.24
CA LYS A 679 -42.03 -29.97 30.30
C LYS A 679 -40.68 -30.09 29.60
N LYS A 680 -40.64 -29.60 28.36
CA LYS A 680 -39.43 -29.56 27.54
C LYS A 680 -38.33 -28.69 28.19
N LEU A 681 -38.72 -27.56 28.78
CA LEU A 681 -37.79 -26.68 29.46
C LEU A 681 -37.11 -27.35 30.68
N VAL A 682 -37.88 -28.06 31.51
CA VAL A 682 -37.35 -28.80 32.67
C VAL A 682 -36.44 -29.95 32.20
N GLU A 683 -36.84 -30.70 31.17
CA GLU A 683 -36.02 -31.75 30.54
C GLU A 683 -34.69 -31.19 29.98
N GLU A 684 -34.71 -29.99 29.39
CA GLU A 684 -33.52 -29.34 28.81
C GLU A 684 -32.63 -28.68 29.88
N THR A 685 -33.20 -28.21 30.98
CA THR A 685 -32.49 -27.45 32.03
C THR A 685 -31.84 -28.37 33.06
N PHE A 686 -32.48 -29.50 33.40
CA PHE A 686 -32.02 -30.40 34.45
C PHE A 686 -31.80 -31.80 33.88
N SER A 687 -30.57 -32.08 33.47
CA SER A 687 -30.18 -33.36 32.86
C SER A 687 -30.26 -34.58 33.78
N GLU A 688 -30.44 -34.36 35.09
CA GLU A 688 -30.47 -35.41 36.13
C GLU A 688 -31.88 -35.67 36.68
N VAL A 689 -32.92 -35.00 36.16
CA VAL A 689 -34.30 -35.18 36.63
C VAL A 689 -34.93 -36.37 35.90
N GLU A 690 -35.22 -37.44 36.65
CA GLU A 690 -36.06 -38.54 36.18
C GLU A 690 -37.54 -38.10 36.13
N PHE A 691 -38.22 -38.39 35.01
CA PHE A 691 -39.56 -37.88 34.68
C PHE A 691 -40.70 -38.89 34.85
#